data_AF-A0A2A4T179-F1
#
_entry.id   AF-A0A2A4T179-F1
#
_cell.length_a   1.000
_cell.length_b   1.000
_cell.length_c   1.000
_cell.angle_alpha   90.00
_cell.angle_beta   90.00
_cell.angle_gamma   90.00
#
_symmetry.space_group_name_H-M   'P 1'
#
loop_
_entity.id
_entity.type
_entity.pdbx_description
1 polymer ?
#
loop_
_entity_poly.entity_id
_entity_poly.type
_entity_poly.pdbx_seq_one_letter_code
_entity_poly.pdbx_strand_id
1 'polypeptide(L)'
;MNSKNKQQQGSIAVYTKWIIKWRYLVVLASIAVALVFASGMSRLAFTTDYRVFFAETNPFLESYEALEKVYSKNDNVLLVLAPKDKQVFSKNFLSAVEELTKESWLIPNTYRVDSLSNFQHILADEEGLVVRDLVSNAERLTPAQIEEIKKVAVNEPLLKNRMITSKADVTAISVSIRLPEDDQASQLAVGEIATHVRNLKVEFKKKYPEIDLYLTGNVMLSNAFPESSMNDMATLIPIMYLVILIITVFMLRSFLGTLATLFVIILSTITAMGAAGWMGIQLTPPSASAPTIILTLAVADSIHVLISMLQFMKNGSTRNEALIESMRINFTPVVVTSVTTAVGFLGLNFSEAPPFHDLGNMTAIGVMGALVYSLFFLPALVSILPIKVKVTADAEKQTSMLNLANWIIKHHSKILWSTVAVVIFLVAMLPRLTLNDNFVEYFDKGVEFRDDSDFTVDNLTGIYDIHFSLGAGESSGINNPEYMKKVDDFAIWLRTQPEVVNVNALTDTFKRLNKSLHDGDEQWYKLPDNRDLTAQYLLLYEMSLPLGLDLNNQINVDKSSTRVVVTLDDLSTAEMKDLKQRAEDWLRKNAPEHMFSEGTSITMMFSFITSTNAKGLLIGTIISLFFITLVLIIVLRSFKYGMLSLLPNVIPIAMAYGIWSIVDGEVGLAAATVATITLGIVVDDTVHFLAKYLRARREQGLGSHDAVRYAFSTVGKALIATSLILSSGFIILAQSTFKLNSQMGSLTTITIVLALAIDFLFLPALLIKVEGKKAEKTPSTQTVLQTKSA
;
A
#
# COMPACT_ATOMS: atom_id res chain seq x y z
N MET A 1 2.24 40.37 31.73
CA MET A 1 2.39 38.94 32.09
C MET A 1 0.98 38.36 32.27
N ASN A 2 0.52 37.44 31.43
CA ASN A 2 -0.89 36.97 31.47
C ASN A 2 -1.09 35.90 32.57
N SER A 3 -2.03 36.12 33.50
CA SER A 3 -2.28 35.27 34.68
C SER A 3 -2.51 33.78 34.36
N LYS A 4 -3.12 33.49 33.20
CA LYS A 4 -3.38 32.13 32.71
C LYS A 4 -2.13 31.25 32.53
N ASN A 5 -0.97 31.83 32.18
CA ASN A 5 0.27 31.03 32.00
C ASN A 5 0.90 30.59 33.31
N LYS A 6 0.81 31.39 34.38
CA LYS A 6 1.29 30.99 35.71
C LYS A 6 0.43 29.85 36.29
N GLN A 7 -0.88 29.92 36.07
CA GLN A 7 -1.84 28.92 36.55
C GLN A 7 -1.63 27.54 35.89
N GLN A 8 -1.45 27.52 34.57
CA GLN A 8 -1.20 26.29 33.81
C GLN A 8 0.16 25.63 34.14
N GLN A 9 1.17 26.43 34.49
CA GLN A 9 2.48 25.89 34.90
C GLN A 9 2.45 25.30 36.31
N GLY A 10 1.71 25.91 37.24
CA GLY A 10 1.45 25.33 38.56
C GLY A 10 0.69 24.00 38.46
N SER A 11 -0.27 23.88 37.55
CA SER A 11 -1.07 22.66 37.40
C SER A 11 -0.27 21.47 36.88
N ILE A 12 0.65 21.65 35.93
CA ILE A 12 1.50 20.55 35.41
C ILE A 12 2.43 20.01 36.50
N ALA A 13 3.04 20.89 37.30
CA ALA A 13 3.90 20.46 38.40
C ALA A 13 3.12 19.70 39.49
N VAL A 14 1.88 20.13 39.80
CA VAL A 14 0.99 19.41 40.72
C VAL A 14 0.61 18.03 40.15
N TYR A 15 0.29 17.97 38.86
CA TYR A 15 0.01 16.72 38.16
C TYR A 15 1.20 15.75 38.21
N THR A 16 2.41 16.19 37.89
CA THR A 16 3.59 15.30 37.92
C THR A 16 3.90 14.83 39.35
N LYS A 17 3.74 15.70 40.37
CA LYS A 17 3.86 15.30 41.77
C LYS A 17 2.81 14.24 42.16
N TRP A 18 1.58 14.35 41.65
CA TRP A 18 0.54 13.35 41.87
C TRP A 18 0.92 11.99 41.26
N ILE A 19 1.45 11.97 40.03
CA ILE A 19 1.95 10.75 39.41
C ILE A 19 3.07 10.12 40.25
N ILE A 20 4.05 10.91 40.69
CA ILE A 20 5.18 10.40 41.50
C ILE A 20 4.67 9.83 42.83
N LYS A 21 3.65 10.45 43.44
CA LYS A 21 3.02 9.96 44.68
C LYS A 21 2.36 8.61 44.49
N TRP A 22 1.63 8.41 43.38
CA TRP A 22 0.85 7.19 43.11
C TRP A 22 1.49 6.27 42.05
N ARG A 23 2.82 6.37 41.87
CA ARG A 23 3.56 5.76 40.74
C ARG A 23 3.26 4.28 40.48
N TYR A 24 3.11 3.47 41.53
CA TYR A 24 2.82 2.03 41.39
C TYR A 24 1.41 1.78 40.87
N LEU A 25 0.41 2.53 41.35
CA LEU A 25 -0.97 2.43 40.86
C LEU A 25 -1.07 2.89 39.41
N VAL A 26 -0.36 3.97 39.05
CA VAL A 26 -0.35 4.48 37.66
C VAL A 26 0.25 3.44 36.70
N VAL A 27 1.36 2.79 37.10
CA VAL A 27 1.98 1.71 36.30
C VAL A 27 1.01 0.54 36.14
N LEU A 28 0.42 0.05 37.24
CA LEU A 28 -0.52 -1.07 37.21
C LEU A 28 -1.78 -0.75 36.38
N ALA A 29 -2.35 0.46 36.53
CA ALA A 29 -3.50 0.89 35.77
C ALA A 29 -3.18 0.99 34.26
N SER A 30 -2.00 1.49 33.90
CA SER A 30 -1.57 1.58 32.50
C SER A 30 -1.43 0.20 31.86
N ILE A 31 -0.85 -0.77 32.59
CA ILE A 31 -0.74 -2.16 32.15
C ILE A 31 -2.12 -2.80 32.04
N ALA A 32 -3.01 -2.57 33.01
CA ALA A 32 -4.38 -3.09 32.97
C ALA A 32 -5.16 -2.58 31.75
N VAL A 33 -5.03 -1.28 31.42
CA VAL A 33 -5.62 -0.71 30.20
C VAL A 33 -5.05 -1.40 28.95
N ALA A 34 -3.74 -1.60 28.88
CA ALA A 34 -3.13 -2.30 27.74
C ALA A 34 -3.63 -3.75 27.61
N LEU A 35 -3.77 -4.49 28.72
CA LEU A 35 -4.30 -5.85 28.73
C LEU A 35 -5.76 -5.93 28.29
N VAL A 36 -6.56 -4.93 28.67
CA VAL A 36 -7.96 -4.79 28.23
C VAL A 36 -8.01 -4.68 26.71
N PHE A 37 -7.22 -3.79 26.10
CA PHE A 37 -7.11 -3.72 24.64
C PHE A 37 -6.52 -5.00 24.03
N ALA A 38 -5.49 -5.60 24.64
CA ALA A 38 -4.86 -6.82 24.14
C ALA A 38 -5.88 -7.96 23.90
N SER A 39 -6.96 -8.01 24.68
CA SER A 39 -8.04 -9.00 24.49
C SER A 39 -8.71 -8.92 23.11
N GLY A 40 -8.68 -7.76 22.44
CA GLY A 40 -9.19 -7.57 21.09
C GLY A 40 -8.29 -8.15 20.00
N MET A 41 -7.00 -8.37 20.28
CA MET A 41 -6.06 -8.93 19.28
C MET A 41 -6.45 -10.33 18.81
N SER A 42 -7.19 -11.10 19.61
CA SER A 42 -7.70 -12.43 19.23
C SER A 42 -8.73 -12.39 18.10
N ARG A 43 -9.26 -11.21 17.77
CA ARG A 43 -10.22 -10.98 16.69
C ARG A 43 -9.56 -10.44 15.42
N LEU A 44 -8.25 -10.17 15.43
CA LEU A 44 -7.53 -9.78 14.22
C LEU A 44 -7.39 -10.99 13.31
N ALA A 45 -7.81 -10.82 12.06
CA ALA A 45 -7.62 -11.78 10.99
C ALA A 45 -6.95 -11.09 9.80
N PHE A 46 -6.18 -11.82 9.01
CA PHE A 46 -5.71 -11.34 7.72
C PHE A 46 -6.78 -11.60 6.67
N THR A 47 -6.85 -10.72 5.68
CA THR A 47 -7.71 -10.95 4.51
C THR A 47 -6.85 -11.34 3.31
N THR A 48 -7.40 -12.23 2.48
CA THR A 48 -6.82 -12.64 1.18
C THR A 48 -7.60 -12.06 0.01
N ASP A 49 -8.73 -11.40 0.28
CA ASP A 49 -9.55 -10.82 -0.76
C ASP A 49 -8.98 -9.48 -1.20
N TYR A 50 -8.67 -9.35 -2.49
CA TYR A 50 -8.24 -8.09 -3.08
C TYR A 50 -9.37 -7.05 -3.11
N ARG A 51 -10.64 -7.46 -3.00
CA ARG A 51 -11.81 -6.57 -2.99
C ARG A 51 -11.80 -5.57 -1.84
N VAL A 52 -11.11 -5.89 -0.73
CA VAL A 52 -10.96 -4.97 0.42
C VAL A 52 -10.28 -3.65 0.07
N PHE A 53 -9.55 -3.59 -1.06
CA PHE A 53 -8.98 -2.33 -1.55
C PHE A 53 -10.02 -1.36 -2.12
N PHE A 54 -11.28 -1.77 -2.24
CA PHE A 54 -12.36 -0.96 -2.80
C PHE A 54 -13.48 -0.78 -1.77
N ALA A 55 -14.00 0.43 -1.65
CA ALA A 55 -15.19 0.67 -0.84
C ALA A 55 -16.40 -0.09 -1.43
N GLU A 56 -17.33 -0.53 -0.56
CA GLU A 56 -18.55 -1.25 -0.98
C GLU A 56 -19.42 -0.45 -1.97
N THR A 57 -19.32 0.88 -1.94
CA THR A 57 -20.06 1.79 -2.85
C THR A 57 -19.30 2.15 -4.12
N ASN A 58 -18.16 1.48 -4.38
CA ASN A 58 -17.34 1.74 -5.56
C ASN A 58 -18.05 1.22 -6.82
N PRO A 59 -18.33 2.05 -7.83
CA PRO A 59 -19.10 1.65 -9.01
C PRO A 59 -18.38 0.60 -9.87
N PHE A 60 -17.04 0.57 -9.84
CA PHE A 60 -16.28 -0.45 -10.57
C PHE A 60 -16.37 -1.81 -9.88
N LEU A 61 -16.34 -1.84 -8.53
CA LEU A 61 -16.58 -3.05 -7.76
C LEU A 61 -18.01 -3.57 -8.00
N GLU A 62 -19.02 -2.69 -7.91
CA GLU A 62 -20.42 -3.07 -8.17
C GLU A 62 -20.60 -3.66 -9.57
N SER A 63 -19.99 -3.05 -10.60
CA SER A 63 -20.05 -3.53 -11.97
C SER A 63 -19.36 -4.88 -12.15
N TYR A 64 -18.20 -5.07 -11.50
CA TYR A 64 -17.47 -6.34 -11.53
C TYR A 64 -18.25 -7.46 -10.81
N GLU A 65 -18.81 -7.18 -9.64
CA GLU A 65 -19.65 -8.15 -8.91
C GLU A 65 -20.95 -8.47 -9.65
N ALA A 66 -21.56 -7.48 -10.30
CA ALA A 66 -22.73 -7.72 -11.14
C ALA A 66 -22.38 -8.69 -12.29
N LEU A 67 -21.19 -8.54 -12.88
CA LEU A 67 -20.69 -9.47 -13.89
C LEU A 67 -20.45 -10.88 -13.31
N GLU A 68 -19.85 -11.00 -12.13
CA GLU A 68 -19.63 -12.30 -11.43
C GLU A 68 -20.93 -12.95 -10.89
N LYS A 69 -22.03 -12.19 -10.78
CA LYS A 69 -23.35 -12.76 -10.46
C LYS A 69 -24.01 -13.36 -11.69
N VAL A 70 -23.72 -12.84 -12.88
CA VAL A 70 -24.27 -13.30 -14.16
C VAL A 70 -23.47 -14.48 -14.72
N TYR A 71 -22.15 -14.43 -14.61
CA TYR A 71 -21.21 -15.45 -15.07
C TYR A 71 -20.44 -16.05 -13.89
N SER A 72 -19.89 -17.25 -14.04
CA SER A 72 -19.10 -17.88 -12.96
C SER A 72 -17.92 -17.00 -12.50
N LYS A 73 -17.70 -16.93 -11.17
CA LYS A 73 -16.52 -16.28 -10.55
C LYS A 73 -15.22 -16.82 -11.18
N ASN A 74 -14.27 -15.94 -11.40
CA ASN A 74 -13.07 -16.22 -12.19
C ASN A 74 -11.77 -16.24 -11.35
N ASP A 75 -11.85 -16.70 -10.10
CA ASP A 75 -10.65 -16.98 -9.32
C ASP A 75 -9.91 -18.14 -9.97
N ASN A 76 -8.62 -17.97 -10.24
CA ASN A 76 -7.84 -18.97 -10.96
C ASN A 76 -6.39 -19.09 -10.46
N VAL A 77 -5.80 -20.22 -10.81
CA VAL A 77 -4.35 -20.44 -10.84
C VAL A 77 -3.96 -20.66 -12.30
N LEU A 78 -2.94 -19.95 -12.78
CA LEU A 78 -2.37 -20.13 -14.10
C LEU A 78 -1.01 -20.80 -13.98
N LEU A 79 -0.90 -21.99 -14.58
CA LEU A 79 0.30 -22.80 -14.64
C LEU A 79 0.94 -22.61 -16.02
N VAL A 80 2.06 -21.91 -16.10
CA VAL A 80 2.75 -21.63 -17.37
C VAL A 80 3.92 -22.57 -17.55
N LEU A 81 3.92 -23.31 -18.66
CA LEU A 81 4.93 -24.32 -18.99
C LEU A 81 5.84 -23.80 -20.11
N ALA A 82 7.14 -23.74 -19.82
CA ALA A 82 8.16 -23.35 -20.78
C ALA A 82 9.20 -24.47 -20.96
N PRO A 83 9.27 -25.13 -22.13
CA PRO A 83 10.35 -26.05 -22.44
C PRO A 83 11.65 -25.29 -22.70
N LYS A 84 12.77 -25.78 -22.15
CA LYS A 84 14.10 -25.16 -22.33
C LYS A 84 14.57 -25.09 -23.78
N ASP A 85 14.15 -26.05 -24.60
CA ASP A 85 14.45 -26.10 -26.04
C ASP A 85 13.45 -25.29 -26.89
N LYS A 86 12.46 -24.65 -26.26
CA LYS A 86 11.38 -23.87 -26.88
C LYS A 86 10.48 -24.67 -27.82
N GLN A 87 10.40 -26.00 -27.65
CA GLN A 87 9.54 -26.87 -28.47
C GLN A 87 8.32 -27.39 -27.70
N VAL A 88 7.22 -26.63 -27.73
CA VAL A 88 5.92 -27.06 -27.15
C VAL A 88 5.35 -28.29 -27.86
N PHE A 89 5.52 -28.38 -29.18
CA PHE A 89 4.96 -29.47 -29.98
C PHE A 89 5.93 -30.66 -30.10
N SER A 90 6.36 -31.18 -28.95
CA SER A 90 7.09 -32.45 -28.85
C SER A 90 6.24 -33.48 -28.09
N LYS A 91 6.43 -34.77 -28.35
CA LYS A 91 5.70 -35.84 -27.64
C LYS A 91 5.85 -35.72 -26.13
N ASN A 92 7.09 -35.57 -25.66
CA ASN A 92 7.40 -35.50 -24.24
C ASN A 92 6.74 -34.28 -23.59
N PHE A 93 6.75 -33.13 -24.26
CA PHE A 93 6.12 -31.92 -23.72
C PHE A 93 4.60 -32.02 -23.70
N LEU A 94 3.98 -32.48 -24.79
CA LEU A 94 2.53 -32.66 -24.85
C LEU A 94 2.04 -33.71 -23.83
N SER A 95 2.82 -34.77 -23.58
CA SER A 95 2.53 -35.72 -22.49
C SER A 95 2.59 -35.07 -21.11
N ALA A 96 3.58 -34.20 -20.88
CA ALA A 96 3.70 -33.46 -19.63
C ALA A 96 2.53 -32.50 -19.41
N VAL A 97 2.07 -31.81 -20.47
CA VAL A 97 0.87 -30.96 -20.43
C VAL A 97 -0.37 -31.80 -20.13
N GLU A 98 -0.57 -32.93 -20.83
CA GLU A 98 -1.72 -33.82 -20.63
C GLU A 98 -1.77 -34.37 -19.19
N GLU A 99 -0.63 -34.75 -18.64
CA GLU A 99 -0.53 -35.22 -17.25
C GLU A 99 -0.81 -34.08 -16.25
N LEU A 100 -0.17 -32.92 -16.40
CA LEU A 100 -0.38 -31.80 -15.49
C LEU A 100 -1.82 -31.29 -15.54
N THR A 101 -2.47 -31.34 -16.71
CA THR A 101 -3.91 -31.03 -16.85
C THR A 101 -4.76 -31.99 -15.99
N LYS A 102 -4.44 -33.29 -15.97
CA LYS A 102 -5.15 -34.29 -15.14
C LYS A 102 -4.90 -34.05 -13.66
N GLU A 103 -3.66 -33.77 -13.27
CA GLU A 103 -3.31 -33.47 -11.87
C GLU A 103 -3.94 -32.15 -11.40
N SER A 104 -4.10 -31.17 -12.30
CA SER A 104 -4.73 -29.88 -12.00
C SER A 104 -6.19 -30.00 -11.56
N TRP A 105 -6.91 -31.04 -12.00
CA TRP A 105 -8.27 -31.32 -11.50
C TRP A 105 -8.31 -31.75 -10.04
N LEU A 106 -7.19 -32.19 -9.47
CA LEU A 106 -7.08 -32.60 -8.07
C LEU A 106 -6.75 -31.43 -7.13
N ILE A 107 -6.49 -30.24 -7.68
CA ILE A 107 -6.29 -29.03 -6.88
C ILE A 107 -7.59 -28.74 -6.11
N PRO A 108 -7.53 -28.47 -4.79
CA PRO A 108 -8.72 -28.19 -3.99
C PRO A 108 -9.60 -27.09 -4.59
N ASN A 109 -10.92 -27.26 -4.48
CA ASN A 109 -11.93 -26.32 -4.96
C ASN A 109 -11.93 -26.02 -6.47
N THR A 110 -11.25 -26.85 -7.28
CA THR A 110 -11.28 -26.76 -8.74
C THR A 110 -12.66 -27.15 -9.27
N TYR A 111 -13.18 -26.34 -10.20
CA TYR A 111 -14.41 -26.68 -10.93
C TYR A 111 -14.21 -26.71 -12.45
N ARG A 112 -13.10 -26.17 -12.95
CA ARG A 112 -12.75 -26.15 -14.37
C ARG A 112 -11.24 -26.09 -14.56
N VAL A 113 -10.75 -26.81 -15.57
CA VAL A 113 -9.36 -26.74 -16.04
C VAL A 113 -9.38 -26.53 -17.55
N ASP A 114 -8.79 -25.45 -18.03
CA ASP A 114 -8.58 -25.17 -19.45
C ASP A 114 -7.10 -25.31 -19.79
N SER A 115 -6.76 -26.04 -20.84
CA SER A 115 -5.39 -26.25 -21.29
C SER A 115 -5.33 -26.41 -22.80
N LEU A 116 -4.13 -26.40 -23.36
CA LEU A 116 -3.91 -26.80 -24.75
C LEU A 116 -4.35 -28.25 -25.01
N SER A 117 -4.19 -29.16 -24.05
CA SER A 117 -4.47 -30.58 -24.27
C SER A 117 -5.97 -30.87 -24.35
N ASN A 118 -6.74 -30.36 -23.40
CA ASN A 118 -8.19 -30.58 -23.32
C ASN A 118 -9.02 -29.52 -24.06
N PHE A 119 -8.39 -28.75 -24.96
CA PHE A 119 -9.15 -27.85 -25.83
C PHE A 119 -10.09 -28.66 -26.71
N GLN A 120 -11.37 -28.33 -26.71
CA GLN A 120 -12.40 -29.10 -27.41
C GLN A 120 -12.36 -28.83 -28.91
N HIS A 121 -11.70 -29.74 -29.63
CA HIS A 121 -11.57 -29.70 -31.09
C HIS A 121 -12.75 -30.43 -31.72
N ILE A 122 -13.38 -29.77 -32.70
CA ILE A 122 -14.64 -30.21 -33.30
C ILE A 122 -14.37 -30.67 -34.72
N LEU A 123 -14.65 -31.94 -34.98
CA LEU A 123 -14.54 -32.53 -36.30
C LEU A 123 -15.91 -33.06 -36.71
N ALA A 124 -16.26 -32.92 -37.98
CA ALA A 124 -17.37 -33.69 -38.55
C ALA A 124 -16.81 -34.91 -39.28
N ASP A 125 -17.49 -36.04 -39.12
CA ASP A 125 -17.30 -37.24 -39.92
C ASP A 125 -18.65 -37.72 -40.49
N GLU A 126 -18.63 -38.83 -41.23
CA GLU A 126 -19.84 -39.40 -41.86
C GLU A 126 -20.91 -39.85 -40.82
N GLU A 127 -20.56 -39.98 -39.53
CA GLU A 127 -21.45 -40.42 -38.45
C GLU A 127 -21.96 -39.25 -37.57
N GLY A 128 -21.35 -38.07 -37.64
CA GLY A 128 -21.84 -36.85 -37.01
C GLY A 128 -20.74 -35.88 -36.56
N LEU A 129 -21.04 -35.09 -35.52
CA LEU A 129 -20.10 -34.16 -34.91
C LEU A 129 -19.37 -34.85 -33.75
N VAL A 130 -18.05 -34.95 -33.85
CA VAL A 130 -17.19 -35.51 -32.81
C VAL A 130 -16.43 -34.37 -32.14
N VAL A 131 -16.72 -34.15 -30.86
CA VAL A 131 -15.91 -33.28 -30.00
C VAL A 131 -14.92 -34.15 -29.23
N ARG A 132 -13.64 -33.81 -29.35
CA ARG A 132 -12.56 -34.47 -28.61
C ARG A 132 -11.53 -33.47 -28.15
N ASP A 133 -10.76 -33.86 -27.16
CA ASP A 133 -9.56 -33.13 -26.74
C ASP A 133 -8.59 -32.98 -27.92
N LEU A 134 -8.01 -31.79 -28.06
CA LEU A 134 -7.03 -31.48 -29.10
C LEU A 134 -5.80 -32.38 -28.99
N VAL A 135 -5.41 -32.76 -27.77
CA VAL A 135 -4.31 -33.68 -27.50
C VAL A 135 -4.81 -34.81 -26.60
N SER A 136 -4.81 -36.04 -27.12
CA SER A 136 -5.10 -37.25 -26.35
C SER A 136 -4.02 -38.29 -26.58
N ASN A 137 -3.56 -38.96 -25.51
CA ASN A 137 -2.52 -39.98 -25.56
C ASN A 137 -1.25 -39.49 -26.28
N ALA A 138 -0.69 -38.36 -25.81
CA ALA A 138 0.39 -37.65 -26.49
C ALA A 138 1.61 -38.53 -26.88
N GLU A 139 1.94 -39.54 -26.08
CA GLU A 139 3.03 -40.49 -26.34
C GLU A 139 2.88 -41.23 -27.70
N ARG A 140 1.62 -41.49 -28.11
CA ARG A 140 1.28 -42.27 -29.30
C ARG A 140 1.11 -41.42 -30.57
N LEU A 141 1.15 -40.09 -30.46
CA LEU A 141 0.95 -39.20 -31.61
C LEU A 141 2.03 -39.41 -32.67
N THR A 142 1.65 -39.36 -33.94
CA THR A 142 2.59 -39.35 -35.06
C THR A 142 3.09 -37.92 -35.33
N PRO A 143 4.26 -37.73 -35.97
CA PRO A 143 4.73 -36.39 -36.33
C PRO A 143 3.73 -35.58 -37.16
N ALA A 144 2.95 -36.25 -38.03
CA ALA A 144 1.91 -35.60 -38.82
C ALA A 144 0.76 -35.06 -37.95
N GLN A 145 0.30 -35.84 -36.97
CA GLN A 145 -0.74 -35.40 -36.02
C GLN A 145 -0.25 -34.25 -35.13
N ILE A 146 1.02 -34.27 -34.71
CA ILE A 146 1.61 -33.17 -33.92
C ILE A 146 1.61 -31.87 -34.73
N GLU A 147 1.96 -31.94 -36.01
CA GLU A 147 1.96 -30.77 -36.89
C GLU A 147 0.54 -30.25 -37.16
N GLU A 148 -0.46 -31.13 -37.23
CA GLU A 148 -1.88 -30.76 -37.32
C GLU A 148 -2.35 -30.04 -36.05
N ILE A 149 -2.06 -30.62 -34.88
CA ILE A 149 -2.34 -30.01 -33.57
C ILE A 149 -1.71 -28.62 -33.48
N LYS A 150 -0.45 -28.48 -33.91
CA LYS A 150 0.25 -27.20 -33.95
C LYS A 150 -0.49 -26.17 -34.81
N LYS A 151 -0.92 -26.56 -36.02
CA LYS A 151 -1.66 -25.67 -36.92
C LYS A 151 -2.98 -25.21 -36.31
N VAL A 152 -3.70 -26.08 -35.63
CA VAL A 152 -4.94 -25.70 -34.94
C VAL A 152 -4.62 -24.73 -33.80
N ALA A 153 -3.70 -25.11 -32.92
CA ALA A 153 -3.37 -24.36 -31.71
C ALA A 153 -2.92 -22.91 -31.96
N VAL A 154 -2.07 -22.68 -32.97
CA VAL A 154 -1.52 -21.34 -33.24
C VAL A 154 -2.45 -20.44 -34.06
N ASN A 155 -3.50 -20.99 -34.68
CA ASN A 155 -4.45 -20.25 -35.50
C ASN A 155 -5.82 -20.07 -34.84
N GLU A 156 -6.17 -20.88 -33.85
CA GLU A 156 -7.44 -20.79 -33.15
C GLU A 156 -7.50 -19.53 -32.26
N PRO A 157 -8.45 -18.60 -32.48
CA PRO A 157 -8.55 -17.35 -31.71
C PRO A 157 -8.68 -17.55 -30.20
N LEU A 158 -9.31 -18.64 -29.76
CA LEU A 158 -9.49 -18.96 -28.34
C LEU A 158 -8.19 -19.43 -27.64
N LEU A 159 -7.18 -19.86 -28.41
CA LEU A 159 -5.90 -20.35 -27.90
C LEU A 159 -4.76 -19.37 -28.13
N LYS A 160 -4.71 -18.75 -29.31
CA LYS A 160 -3.62 -17.89 -29.76
C LYS A 160 -3.44 -16.66 -28.87
N ASN A 161 -2.23 -16.45 -28.36
CA ASN A 161 -1.83 -15.39 -27.44
C ASN A 161 -2.67 -15.35 -26.14
N ARG A 162 -3.18 -16.52 -25.72
CA ARG A 162 -3.88 -16.72 -24.44
C ARG A 162 -3.40 -17.99 -23.75
N MET A 163 -3.48 -19.12 -24.45
CA MET A 163 -3.01 -20.43 -23.97
C MET A 163 -1.70 -20.86 -24.64
N ILE A 164 -1.40 -20.33 -25.83
CA ILE A 164 -0.17 -20.59 -26.56
C ILE A 164 0.29 -19.36 -27.35
N THR A 165 1.59 -19.13 -27.44
CA THR A 165 2.16 -18.04 -28.24
C THR A 165 2.07 -18.32 -29.74
N SER A 166 2.13 -17.25 -30.54
CA SER A 166 2.30 -17.39 -32.00
C SER A 166 3.60 -18.09 -32.40
N LYS A 167 4.62 -18.10 -31.53
CA LYS A 167 5.90 -18.79 -31.73
C LYS A 167 5.85 -20.26 -31.33
N ALA A 168 4.82 -20.69 -30.61
CA ALA A 168 4.67 -22.05 -30.07
C ALA A 168 5.83 -22.48 -29.15
N ASP A 169 6.32 -21.56 -28.34
CA ASP A 169 7.43 -21.76 -27.41
C ASP A 169 7.01 -21.85 -25.94
N VAL A 170 5.81 -21.38 -25.57
CA VAL A 170 5.25 -21.44 -24.21
C VAL A 170 3.76 -21.80 -24.28
N THR A 171 3.26 -22.56 -23.30
CA THR A 171 1.83 -22.87 -23.14
C THR A 171 1.38 -22.67 -21.70
N ALA A 172 0.08 -22.59 -21.43
CA ALA A 172 -0.45 -22.61 -20.07
C ALA A 172 -1.61 -23.58 -19.83
N ILE A 173 -1.87 -23.83 -18.55
CA ILE A 173 -3.06 -24.48 -17.99
C ILE A 173 -3.70 -23.49 -17.01
N SER A 174 -4.95 -23.12 -17.24
CA SER A 174 -5.74 -22.29 -16.34
C SER A 174 -6.67 -23.16 -15.51
N VAL A 175 -6.56 -23.07 -14.19
CA VAL A 175 -7.37 -23.81 -13.22
C VAL A 175 -8.31 -22.83 -12.54
N SER A 176 -9.61 -22.95 -12.79
CA SER A 176 -10.62 -22.11 -12.14
C SER A 176 -11.10 -22.72 -10.83
N ILE A 177 -11.11 -21.90 -9.81
CA ILE A 177 -11.29 -22.27 -8.40
C ILE A 177 -12.54 -21.57 -7.86
N ARG A 178 -13.27 -22.27 -6.99
CA ARG A 178 -14.38 -21.69 -6.25
C ARG A 178 -14.00 -21.49 -4.80
N LEU A 179 -13.71 -20.25 -4.42
CA LEU A 179 -13.42 -19.91 -3.03
C LEU A 179 -14.70 -19.86 -2.18
N PRO A 180 -14.63 -20.25 -0.89
CA PRO A 180 -15.70 -20.01 0.08
C PRO A 180 -16.06 -18.52 0.20
N GLU A 181 -17.32 -18.22 0.56
CA GLU A 181 -17.76 -16.83 0.78
C GLU A 181 -17.32 -16.26 2.13
N ASP A 182 -17.02 -17.10 3.11
CA ASP A 182 -16.51 -16.67 4.42
C ASP A 182 -15.02 -16.33 4.34
N ASP A 183 -14.62 -15.16 4.82
CA ASP A 183 -13.24 -14.65 4.71
C ASP A 183 -12.19 -15.59 5.34
N GLN A 184 -12.47 -16.18 6.50
CA GLN A 184 -11.53 -17.08 7.17
C GLN A 184 -11.40 -18.41 6.42
N ALA A 185 -12.53 -18.97 5.98
CA ALA A 185 -12.53 -20.18 5.16
C ALA A 185 -11.84 -19.95 3.82
N SER A 186 -12.05 -18.78 3.21
CA SER A 186 -11.39 -18.36 1.96
C SER A 186 -9.88 -18.24 2.15
N GLN A 187 -9.42 -17.58 3.21
CA GLN A 187 -8.00 -17.47 3.52
C GLN A 187 -7.33 -18.85 3.67
N LEU A 188 -7.98 -19.78 4.40
CA LEU A 188 -7.46 -21.14 4.58
C LEU A 188 -7.40 -21.89 3.25
N ALA A 189 -8.45 -21.77 2.42
CA ALA A 189 -8.50 -22.39 1.10
C ALA A 189 -7.41 -21.85 0.16
N VAL A 190 -7.21 -20.52 0.12
CA VAL A 190 -6.16 -19.88 -0.68
C VAL A 190 -4.77 -20.41 -0.29
N GLY A 191 -4.47 -20.49 1.01
CA GLY A 191 -3.20 -21.03 1.49
C GLY A 191 -3.01 -22.52 1.20
N GLU A 192 -4.08 -23.32 1.32
CA GLU A 192 -4.07 -24.74 0.98
C GLU A 192 -3.79 -24.97 -0.51
N ILE A 193 -4.48 -24.23 -1.38
CA ILE A 193 -4.31 -24.29 -2.84
C ILE A 193 -2.90 -23.87 -3.24
N ALA A 194 -2.41 -22.73 -2.74
CA ALA A 194 -1.06 -22.25 -3.05
C ALA A 194 0.01 -23.27 -2.63
N THR A 195 -0.14 -23.89 -1.46
CA THR A 195 0.74 -24.95 -0.98
C THR A 195 0.66 -26.20 -1.87
N HIS A 196 -0.55 -26.61 -2.23
CA HIS A 196 -0.77 -27.76 -3.10
C HIS A 196 -0.11 -27.57 -4.48
N VAL A 197 -0.32 -26.42 -5.10
CA VAL A 197 0.22 -26.09 -6.42
C VAL A 197 1.75 -25.96 -6.40
N ARG A 198 2.34 -25.39 -5.33
CA ARG A 198 3.81 -25.36 -5.17
C ARG A 198 4.40 -26.76 -5.01
N ASN A 199 3.72 -27.64 -4.28
CA ASN A 199 4.13 -29.05 -4.18
C ASN A 199 4.02 -29.75 -5.55
N LEU A 200 2.94 -29.49 -6.29
CA LEU A 200 2.76 -29.98 -7.65
C LEU A 200 3.90 -29.50 -8.56
N LYS A 201 4.32 -28.23 -8.47
CA LYS A 201 5.49 -27.69 -9.18
C LYS A 201 6.78 -28.43 -8.85
N VAL A 202 7.01 -28.73 -7.58
CA VAL A 202 8.21 -29.48 -7.14
C VAL A 202 8.20 -30.91 -7.69
N GLU A 203 7.09 -31.64 -7.60
CA GLU A 203 6.98 -33.00 -8.12
C GLU A 203 7.05 -33.05 -9.65
N PHE A 204 6.37 -32.12 -10.32
CA PHE A 204 6.43 -31.96 -11.77
C PHE A 204 7.87 -31.70 -12.25
N LYS A 205 8.62 -30.84 -11.55
CA LYS A 205 10.02 -30.53 -11.90
C LYS A 205 10.96 -31.73 -11.74
N LYS A 206 10.69 -32.63 -10.79
CA LYS A 206 11.46 -33.89 -10.66
C LYS A 206 11.22 -34.82 -11.83
N LYS A 207 9.99 -34.88 -12.34
CA LYS A 207 9.62 -35.76 -13.46
C LYS A 207 10.03 -35.19 -14.82
N TYR A 208 9.93 -33.87 -14.99
CA TYR A 208 10.21 -33.15 -16.23
C TYR A 208 11.25 -32.02 -16.02
N PRO A 209 12.54 -32.35 -15.81
CA PRO A 209 13.57 -31.35 -15.48
C PRO A 209 13.84 -30.33 -16.60
N GLU A 210 13.49 -30.68 -17.84
CA GLU A 210 13.64 -29.83 -19.04
C GLU A 210 12.49 -28.84 -19.26
N ILE A 211 11.45 -28.89 -18.41
CA ILE A 211 10.30 -27.99 -18.47
C ILE A 211 10.33 -27.11 -17.22
N ASP A 212 10.32 -25.80 -17.40
CA ASP A 212 10.13 -24.83 -16.32
C ASP A 212 8.63 -24.56 -16.15
N LEU A 213 8.18 -24.51 -14.89
CA LEU A 213 6.78 -24.29 -14.52
C LEU A 213 6.69 -23.03 -13.67
N TYR A 214 5.86 -22.09 -14.10
CA TYR A 214 5.63 -20.80 -13.44
C TYR A 214 4.17 -20.73 -12.94
N LEU A 215 3.97 -20.15 -11.76
CA LEU A 215 2.69 -20.09 -11.05
C LEU A 215 2.23 -18.64 -10.91
N THR A 216 1.11 -18.31 -11.54
CA THR A 216 0.45 -17.00 -11.41
C THR A 216 -1.07 -17.16 -11.29
N GLY A 217 -1.84 -16.09 -11.49
CA GLY A 217 -3.29 -16.06 -11.34
C GLY A 217 -3.74 -15.47 -10.01
N ASN A 218 -5.05 -15.22 -9.91
CA ASN A 218 -5.65 -14.45 -8.81
C ASN A 218 -5.48 -15.13 -7.45
N VAL A 219 -5.52 -16.47 -7.39
CA VAL A 219 -5.34 -17.20 -6.11
C VAL A 219 -3.90 -17.09 -5.61
N MET A 220 -2.91 -17.14 -6.51
CA MET A 220 -1.50 -16.96 -6.15
C MET A 220 -1.23 -15.53 -5.69
N LEU A 221 -1.85 -14.53 -6.34
CA LEU A 221 -1.84 -13.13 -5.91
C LEU A 221 -2.43 -12.96 -4.51
N SER A 222 -3.63 -13.51 -4.28
CA SER A 222 -4.33 -13.47 -3.00
C SER A 222 -3.50 -14.08 -1.86
N ASN A 223 -2.72 -15.13 -2.14
CA ASN A 223 -1.81 -15.74 -1.19
C ASN A 223 -0.53 -14.89 -0.94
N ALA A 224 -0.05 -14.16 -1.94
CA ALA A 224 1.16 -13.34 -1.81
C ALA A 224 0.99 -12.17 -0.82
N PHE A 225 -0.22 -11.62 -0.67
CA PHE A 225 -0.51 -10.53 0.28
C PHE A 225 -0.26 -10.90 1.75
N PRO A 226 -0.88 -11.95 2.34
CA PRO A 226 -0.58 -12.36 3.70
C PRO A 226 0.86 -12.89 3.84
N GLU A 227 1.43 -13.55 2.83
CA GLU A 227 2.83 -14.00 2.87
C GLU A 227 3.80 -12.83 3.07
N SER A 228 3.66 -11.76 2.28
CA SER A 228 4.49 -10.57 2.43
C SER A 228 4.28 -9.90 3.79
N SER A 229 3.04 -9.84 4.27
CA SER A 229 2.71 -9.24 5.57
C SER A 229 3.32 -10.03 6.73
N MET A 230 3.22 -11.36 6.69
CA MET A 230 3.80 -12.25 7.69
C MET A 230 5.33 -12.19 7.66
N ASN A 231 5.93 -12.12 6.47
CA ASN A 231 7.36 -11.94 6.31
C ASN A 231 7.84 -10.62 6.94
N ASP A 232 7.15 -9.51 6.67
CA ASP A 232 7.44 -8.21 7.27
C ASP A 232 7.33 -8.24 8.80
N MET A 233 6.29 -8.88 9.34
CA MET A 233 6.13 -9.03 10.79
C MET A 233 7.22 -9.88 11.43
N ALA A 234 7.65 -10.96 10.76
CA ALA A 234 8.69 -11.86 11.26
C ALA A 234 10.09 -11.25 11.18
N THR A 235 10.34 -10.36 10.21
CA THR A 235 11.68 -9.81 9.92
C THR A 235 11.82 -8.35 10.33
N LEU A 236 10.99 -7.44 9.80
CA LEU A 236 11.14 -6.00 9.97
C LEU A 236 10.85 -5.55 11.41
N ILE A 237 9.80 -6.06 12.04
CA ILE A 237 9.41 -5.65 13.41
C ILE A 237 10.55 -5.93 14.41
N PRO A 238 11.13 -7.15 14.51
CA PRO A 238 12.25 -7.42 15.40
C PRO A 238 13.50 -6.57 15.10
N ILE A 239 13.84 -6.40 13.82
CA ILE A 239 14.98 -5.58 13.39
C ILE A 239 14.78 -4.13 13.83
N MET A 240 13.57 -3.61 13.68
CA MET A 240 13.24 -2.24 14.06
C MET A 240 13.28 -2.04 15.58
N TYR A 241 12.79 -2.99 16.39
CA TYR A 241 13.00 -2.96 17.85
C TYR A 241 14.49 -2.90 18.21
N LEU A 242 15.32 -3.71 17.54
CA LEU A 242 16.76 -3.73 17.77
C LEU A 242 17.41 -2.39 17.39
N VAL A 243 17.06 -1.81 16.25
CA VAL A 243 17.61 -0.54 15.79
C VAL A 243 17.19 0.61 16.70
N ILE A 244 15.90 0.68 17.08
CA ILE A 244 15.41 1.68 18.04
C ILE A 244 16.11 1.54 19.39
N LEU A 245 16.28 0.31 19.89
CA LEU A 245 17.01 0.03 21.12
C LEU A 245 18.45 0.59 21.02
N ILE A 246 19.17 0.26 19.96
CA ILE A 246 20.56 0.69 19.74
C ILE A 246 20.64 2.22 19.72
N ILE A 247 19.86 2.89 18.87
CA ILE A 247 19.91 4.35 18.73
C ILE A 247 19.51 5.03 20.05
N THR A 248 18.45 4.55 20.70
CA THR A 248 17.96 5.13 21.96
C THR A 248 18.98 4.96 23.10
N VAL A 249 19.67 3.81 23.20
CA VAL A 249 20.76 3.61 24.17
C VAL A 249 21.90 4.61 23.92
N PHE A 250 22.31 4.82 22.67
CA PHE A 250 23.37 5.77 22.34
C PHE A 250 22.97 7.23 22.64
N MET A 251 21.72 7.60 22.34
CA MET A 251 21.21 8.96 22.55
C MET A 251 21.00 9.28 24.04
N LEU A 252 20.34 8.39 24.78
CA LEU A 252 20.06 8.58 26.21
C LEU A 252 21.28 8.30 27.09
N ARG A 253 22.22 7.46 26.62
CA ARG A 253 23.33 6.90 27.42
C ARG A 253 22.82 6.27 28.73
N SER A 254 21.62 5.69 28.68
CA SER A 254 20.92 5.12 29.84
C SER A 254 20.13 3.90 29.42
N PHE A 255 20.56 2.72 29.86
CA PHE A 255 19.87 1.47 29.58
C PHE A 255 18.46 1.44 30.18
N LEU A 256 18.29 1.89 31.43
CA LEU A 256 16.99 1.94 32.10
C LEU A 256 16.01 2.94 31.46
N GLY A 257 16.49 4.09 31.00
CA GLY A 257 15.65 5.04 30.24
C GLY A 257 15.21 4.46 28.90
N THR A 258 16.09 3.68 28.25
CA THR A 258 15.78 2.98 27.01
C THR A 258 14.72 1.91 27.24
N LEU A 259 14.86 1.08 28.28
CA LEU A 259 13.86 0.07 28.62
C LEU A 259 12.49 0.68 28.94
N ALA A 260 12.45 1.81 29.64
CA ALA A 260 11.22 2.55 29.90
C ALA A 260 10.55 3.02 28.59
N THR A 261 11.36 3.48 27.63
CA THR A 261 10.88 3.86 26.28
C THR A 261 10.31 2.65 25.56
N LEU A 262 11.00 1.51 25.57
CA LEU A 262 10.49 0.27 24.95
C LEU A 262 9.13 -0.17 25.49
N PHE A 263 8.92 -0.08 26.81
CA PHE A 263 7.62 -0.40 27.39
C PHE A 263 6.51 0.53 26.90
N VAL A 264 6.77 1.85 26.82
CA VAL A 264 5.79 2.80 26.26
C VAL A 264 5.39 2.37 24.85
N ILE A 265 6.36 2.02 24.03
CA ILE A 265 6.11 1.62 22.66
C ILE A 265 5.28 0.33 22.59
N ILE A 266 5.70 -0.72 23.29
CA ILE A 266 5.01 -2.02 23.30
C ILE A 266 3.55 -1.85 23.73
N LEU A 267 3.31 -1.09 24.80
CA LEU A 267 1.95 -0.83 25.30
C LEU A 267 1.12 -0.06 24.25
N SER A 268 1.71 0.92 23.56
CA SER A 268 1.04 1.71 22.52
C SER A 268 0.64 0.85 21.31
N THR A 269 1.54 -0.03 20.86
CA THR A 269 1.28 -0.96 19.76
C THR A 269 0.21 -1.98 20.14
N ILE A 270 0.25 -2.53 21.37
CA ILE A 270 -0.79 -3.44 21.88
C ILE A 270 -2.16 -2.73 21.92
N THR A 271 -2.21 -1.47 22.37
CA THR A 271 -3.46 -0.69 22.37
C THR A 271 -4.01 -0.52 20.96
N ALA A 272 -3.18 -0.19 19.99
CA ALA A 272 -3.60 -0.02 18.59
C ALA A 272 -4.12 -1.33 17.99
N MET A 273 -3.35 -2.42 18.10
CA MET A 273 -3.72 -3.74 17.58
C MET A 273 -4.99 -4.28 18.26
N GLY A 274 -5.06 -4.14 19.57
CA GLY A 274 -6.22 -4.54 20.36
C GLY A 274 -7.49 -3.78 19.99
N ALA A 275 -7.39 -2.47 19.84
CA ALA A 275 -8.51 -1.64 19.38
C ALA A 275 -8.95 -2.00 17.96
N ALA A 276 -7.99 -2.26 17.05
CA ALA A 276 -8.27 -2.67 15.68
C ALA A 276 -9.09 -3.97 15.64
N GLY A 277 -8.72 -4.98 16.43
CA GLY A 277 -9.49 -6.21 16.53
C GLY A 277 -10.89 -6.04 17.13
N TRP A 278 -11.11 -5.07 18.02
CA TRP A 278 -12.45 -4.72 18.49
C TRP A 278 -13.29 -3.97 17.45
N MET A 279 -12.65 -3.16 16.61
CA MET A 279 -13.30 -2.46 15.51
C MET A 279 -13.65 -3.38 14.33
N GLY A 280 -13.14 -4.63 14.32
CA GLY A 280 -13.35 -5.57 13.22
C GLY A 280 -12.44 -5.29 12.02
N ILE A 281 -11.33 -4.56 12.22
CA ILE A 281 -10.37 -4.29 11.15
C ILE A 281 -9.69 -5.58 10.73
N GLN A 282 -9.71 -5.86 9.42
CA GLN A 282 -8.95 -6.95 8.81
C GLN A 282 -7.53 -6.48 8.44
N LEU A 283 -6.54 -7.31 8.71
CA LEU A 283 -5.14 -7.01 8.41
C LEU A 283 -4.88 -7.23 6.91
N THR A 284 -4.50 -6.15 6.26
CA THR A 284 -3.98 -6.10 4.88
C THR A 284 -2.50 -5.71 4.94
N PRO A 285 -1.70 -5.87 3.88
CA PRO A 285 -0.30 -5.45 3.94
C PRO A 285 -0.07 -3.97 4.32
N PRO A 286 -0.89 -3.00 3.86
CA PRO A 286 -0.81 -1.63 4.35
C PRO A 286 -1.14 -1.52 5.85
N SER A 287 -2.27 -2.08 6.32
CA SER A 287 -2.68 -1.94 7.73
C SER A 287 -1.80 -2.74 8.70
N ALA A 288 -1.22 -3.85 8.24
CA ALA A 288 -0.24 -4.66 8.97
C ALA A 288 1.10 -3.94 9.20
N SER A 289 1.38 -2.84 8.46
CA SER A 289 2.54 -1.98 8.71
C SER A 289 2.35 -1.03 9.91
N ALA A 290 1.12 -0.88 10.43
CA ALA A 290 0.82 0.05 11.53
C ALA A 290 1.70 -0.16 12.78
N PRO A 291 1.95 -1.40 13.27
CA PRO A 291 2.88 -1.62 14.38
C PRO A 291 4.26 -1.04 14.13
N THR A 292 4.75 -1.14 12.90
CA THR A 292 6.05 -0.62 12.48
C THR A 292 6.08 0.89 12.59
N ILE A 293 5.06 1.57 12.04
CA ILE A 293 4.96 3.02 12.09
C ILE A 293 4.78 3.52 13.53
N ILE A 294 3.87 2.92 14.31
CA ILE A 294 3.63 3.29 15.72
C ILE A 294 4.91 3.16 16.54
N LEU A 295 5.72 2.12 16.28
CA LEU A 295 6.99 1.91 16.99
C LEU A 295 7.90 3.13 16.90
N THR A 296 8.00 3.68 15.69
CA THR A 296 8.89 4.81 15.41
C THR A 296 8.38 6.11 16.03
N LEU A 297 7.06 6.34 15.99
CA LEU A 297 6.42 7.57 16.49
C LEU A 297 6.38 7.62 18.02
N ALA A 298 6.08 6.49 18.68
CA ALA A 298 5.94 6.44 20.15
C ALA A 298 7.25 6.75 20.89
N VAL A 299 8.40 6.59 20.23
CA VAL A 299 9.72 6.89 20.80
C VAL A 299 9.94 8.38 20.98
N ALA A 300 9.40 9.23 20.10
CA ALA A 300 9.69 10.66 20.07
C ALA A 300 9.29 11.37 21.38
N ASP A 301 8.08 11.13 21.85
CA ASP A 301 7.55 11.67 23.11
C ASP A 301 8.46 11.32 24.30
N SER A 302 8.83 10.04 24.37
CA SER A 302 9.67 9.50 25.45
C SER A 302 11.06 10.14 25.42
N ILE A 303 11.64 10.33 24.23
CA ILE A 303 12.95 10.98 24.05
C ILE A 303 12.92 12.43 24.51
N HIS A 304 11.91 13.21 24.13
CA HIS A 304 11.79 14.60 24.56
C HIS A 304 11.69 14.73 26.08
N VAL A 305 10.94 13.85 26.75
CA VAL A 305 10.81 13.83 28.21
C VAL A 305 12.11 13.35 28.87
N LEU A 306 12.72 12.28 28.38
CA LEU A 306 13.91 11.68 29.01
C LEU A 306 15.16 12.53 28.81
N ILE A 307 15.43 13.06 27.60
CA ILE A 307 16.61 13.91 27.35
C ILE A 307 16.60 15.14 28.26
N SER A 308 15.45 15.82 28.36
CA SER A 308 15.28 16.99 29.25
C SER A 308 15.49 16.62 30.71
N MET A 309 14.92 15.50 31.18
CA MET A 309 15.12 15.03 32.56
C MET A 309 16.60 14.74 32.83
N LEU A 310 17.26 14.00 31.94
CA LEU A 310 18.68 13.66 32.07
C LEU A 310 19.56 14.92 32.05
N GLN A 311 19.18 15.95 31.29
CA GLN A 311 19.88 17.24 31.27
C GLN A 311 19.76 17.97 32.62
N PHE A 312 18.57 18.04 33.22
CA PHE A 312 18.40 18.63 34.56
C PHE A 312 19.16 17.86 35.63
N MET A 313 19.21 16.52 35.55
CA MET A 313 20.01 15.69 36.46
C MET A 313 21.53 15.96 36.30
N LYS A 314 22.02 16.18 35.07
CA LYS A 314 23.43 16.56 34.84
C LYS A 314 23.79 17.90 35.48
N ASN A 315 22.81 18.81 35.54
CA ASN A 315 22.93 20.13 36.17
C ASN A 315 22.75 20.08 37.70
N GLY A 316 22.61 18.90 38.30
CA GLY A 316 22.57 18.71 39.75
C GLY A 316 21.17 18.62 40.37
N SER A 317 20.10 18.69 39.59
CA SER A 317 18.74 18.46 40.12
C SER A 317 18.54 17.00 40.54
N THR A 318 17.74 16.77 41.59
CA THR A 318 17.34 15.40 41.93
C THR A 318 16.47 14.79 40.83
N ARG A 319 16.39 13.46 40.74
CA ARG A 319 15.59 12.76 39.71
C ARG A 319 14.14 13.25 39.65
N ASN A 320 13.49 13.42 40.80
CA ASN A 320 12.09 13.83 40.85
C ASN A 320 11.90 15.30 40.45
N GLU A 321 12.80 16.20 40.87
CA GLU A 321 12.78 17.60 40.45
C GLU A 321 13.04 17.73 38.95
N ALA A 322 14.04 17.00 38.44
CA ALA A 322 14.35 16.95 37.02
C ALA A 322 13.17 16.42 36.18
N LEU A 323 12.44 15.42 36.67
CA LEU A 323 11.24 14.90 36.01
C LEU A 323 10.11 15.93 36.01
N ILE A 324 9.86 16.60 37.14
CA ILE A 324 8.84 17.67 37.24
C ILE A 324 9.14 18.79 36.24
N GLU A 325 10.39 19.24 36.17
CA GLU A 325 10.80 20.28 35.22
C GLU A 325 10.73 19.79 33.77
N SER A 326 11.17 18.55 33.49
CA SER A 326 11.03 17.97 32.16
C SER A 326 9.56 17.94 31.68
N MET A 327 8.65 17.46 32.53
CA MET A 327 7.22 17.44 32.24
C MET A 327 6.69 18.86 32.05
N ARG A 328 7.04 19.80 32.93
CA ARG A 328 6.63 21.21 32.79
C ARG A 328 7.03 21.82 31.44
N ILE A 329 8.20 21.47 30.91
CA ILE A 329 8.69 22.07 29.67
C ILE A 329 8.23 21.33 28.40
N ASN A 330 7.83 20.06 28.51
CA ASN A 330 7.53 19.19 27.36
C ASN A 330 6.07 18.74 27.27
N PHE A 331 5.26 18.85 28.35
CA PHE A 331 3.88 18.38 28.36
C PHE A 331 3.03 18.97 27.22
N THR A 332 3.03 20.30 27.06
CA THR A 332 2.23 20.93 26.00
C THR A 332 2.74 20.60 24.59
N PRO A 333 4.05 20.68 24.28
CA PRO A 333 4.57 20.20 23.01
C PRO A 333 4.16 18.76 22.70
N VAL A 334 4.41 17.81 23.61
CA VAL A 334 4.06 16.39 23.42
C VAL A 334 2.58 16.19 23.14
N VAL A 335 1.68 16.83 23.91
CA VAL A 335 0.23 16.74 23.64
C VAL A 335 -0.12 17.26 22.24
N VAL A 336 0.47 18.38 21.84
CA VAL A 336 0.20 18.95 20.51
C VAL A 336 0.70 18.04 19.42
N THR A 337 1.93 17.55 19.54
CA THR A 337 2.55 16.77 18.48
C THR A 337 1.86 15.43 18.31
N SER A 338 1.53 14.72 19.38
CA SER A 338 0.74 13.48 19.26
C SER A 338 -0.65 13.73 18.66
N VAL A 339 -1.33 14.83 19.01
CA VAL A 339 -2.64 15.18 18.43
C VAL A 339 -2.52 15.55 16.95
N THR A 340 -1.51 16.34 16.57
CA THR A 340 -1.30 16.71 15.16
C THR A 340 -0.88 15.50 14.33
N THR A 341 -0.09 14.58 14.89
CA THR A 341 0.26 13.30 14.25
C THR A 341 -1.00 12.46 14.02
N ALA A 342 -1.85 12.32 15.04
CA ALA A 342 -3.13 11.60 14.89
C ALA A 342 -4.01 12.23 13.81
N VAL A 343 -4.13 13.57 13.77
CA VAL A 343 -4.88 14.30 12.71
C VAL A 343 -4.26 14.08 11.32
N GLY A 344 -2.94 14.00 11.22
CA GLY A 344 -2.25 13.66 9.97
C GLY A 344 -2.66 12.27 9.47
N PHE A 345 -2.53 11.24 10.31
CA PHE A 345 -2.92 9.88 9.95
C PHE A 345 -4.42 9.69 9.70
N LEU A 346 -5.29 10.39 10.43
CA LEU A 346 -6.73 10.39 10.17
C LEU A 346 -7.09 11.01 8.82
N GLY A 347 -6.19 11.81 8.22
CA GLY A 347 -6.34 12.29 6.85
C GLY A 347 -6.37 11.14 5.82
N LEU A 348 -5.86 9.96 6.17
CA LEU A 348 -5.95 8.77 5.32
C LEU A 348 -7.38 8.25 5.17
N ASN A 349 -8.32 8.64 6.04
CA ASN A 349 -9.74 8.29 5.89
C ASN A 349 -10.40 8.95 4.65
N PHE A 350 -9.70 9.86 3.97
CA PHE A 350 -10.10 10.40 2.67
C PHE A 350 -9.58 9.58 1.47
N SER A 351 -8.84 8.50 1.73
CA SER A 351 -8.46 7.51 0.72
C SER A 351 -9.72 6.86 0.13
N GLU A 352 -9.69 6.52 -1.15
CA GLU A 352 -10.74 5.67 -1.76
C GLU A 352 -10.50 4.18 -1.49
N ALA A 353 -9.28 3.83 -1.08
CA ALA A 353 -8.89 2.49 -0.68
C ALA A 353 -9.03 2.31 0.85
N PRO A 354 -9.96 1.46 1.34
CA PRO A 354 -10.17 1.19 2.77
C PRO A 354 -8.93 0.77 3.57
N PRO A 355 -7.94 0.02 3.03
CA PRO A 355 -6.75 -0.38 3.77
C PRO A 355 -5.96 0.79 4.39
N PHE A 356 -6.02 1.98 3.78
CA PHE A 356 -5.39 3.16 4.35
C PHE A 356 -6.22 3.83 5.45
N HIS A 357 -7.54 3.63 5.46
CA HIS A 357 -8.38 4.04 6.60
C HIS A 357 -7.96 3.25 7.83
N ASP A 358 -7.84 1.93 7.66
CA ASP A 358 -7.39 1.03 8.71
C ASP A 358 -6.01 1.43 9.23
N LEU A 359 -5.03 1.59 8.32
CA LEU A 359 -3.69 2.07 8.68
C LEU A 359 -3.73 3.41 9.44
N GLY A 360 -4.51 4.37 8.95
CA GLY A 360 -4.65 5.70 9.55
C GLY A 360 -5.26 5.65 10.95
N ASN A 361 -6.36 4.93 11.10
CA ASN A 361 -7.08 4.76 12.37
C ASN A 361 -6.23 4.00 13.40
N MET A 362 -5.60 2.90 13.00
CA MET A 362 -4.72 2.11 13.86
C MET A 362 -3.53 2.93 14.35
N THR A 363 -2.89 3.68 13.44
CA THR A 363 -1.75 4.52 13.80
C THR A 363 -2.17 5.68 14.68
N ALA A 364 -3.31 6.34 14.39
CA ALA A 364 -3.84 7.41 15.24
C ALA A 364 -4.15 6.90 16.67
N ILE A 365 -4.77 5.73 16.81
CA ILE A 365 -5.01 5.10 18.12
C ILE A 365 -3.69 4.78 18.81
N GLY A 366 -2.70 4.22 18.10
CA GLY A 366 -1.39 3.91 18.64
C GLY A 366 -0.64 5.15 19.12
N VAL A 367 -0.65 6.24 18.36
CA VAL A 367 -0.04 7.52 18.73
C VAL A 367 -0.76 8.16 19.92
N MET A 368 -2.09 8.09 19.98
CA MET A 368 -2.84 8.56 21.15
C MET A 368 -2.60 7.67 22.38
N GLY A 369 -2.40 6.36 22.20
CA GLY A 369 -1.90 5.46 23.23
C GLY A 369 -0.52 5.88 23.71
N ALA A 370 0.41 6.18 22.79
CA ALA A 370 1.74 6.65 23.10
C ALA A 370 1.72 7.96 23.90
N LEU A 371 0.83 8.90 23.57
CA LEU A 371 0.60 10.11 24.36
C LEU A 371 0.18 9.78 25.80
N VAL A 372 -0.78 8.88 25.98
CA VAL A 372 -1.24 8.48 27.32
C VAL A 372 -0.11 7.80 28.09
N TYR A 373 0.62 6.87 27.47
CA TYR A 373 1.71 6.18 28.13
C TYR A 373 2.92 7.09 28.38
N SER A 374 3.23 8.04 27.51
CA SER A 374 4.34 8.99 27.69
C SER A 374 4.06 10.03 28.79
N LEU A 375 2.80 10.38 29.04
CA LEU A 375 2.41 11.33 30.09
C LEU A 375 2.15 10.68 31.45
N PHE A 376 1.65 9.44 31.47
CA PHE A 376 1.27 8.77 32.72
C PHE A 376 2.24 7.65 33.10
N PHE A 377 2.42 6.66 32.22
CA PHE A 377 3.23 5.47 32.50
C PHE A 377 4.73 5.78 32.59
N LEU A 378 5.27 6.53 31.63
CA LEU A 378 6.69 6.84 31.56
C LEU A 378 7.20 7.61 32.79
N PRO A 379 6.56 8.72 33.24
CA PRO A 379 7.02 9.43 34.43
C PRO A 379 6.88 8.59 35.69
N ALA A 380 5.83 7.77 35.80
CA ALA A 380 5.64 6.85 36.92
C ALA A 380 6.76 5.81 36.97
N LEU A 381 7.04 5.13 35.85
CA LEU A 381 8.08 4.11 35.74
C LEU A 381 9.47 4.66 36.02
N VAL A 382 9.83 5.80 35.41
CA VAL A 382 11.14 6.43 35.57
C VAL A 382 11.35 6.97 36.99
N SER A 383 10.28 7.34 37.70
CA SER A 383 10.36 7.71 39.11
C SER A 383 10.64 6.52 40.05
N ILE A 384 10.45 5.28 39.57
CA ILE A 384 10.81 4.04 40.26
C ILE A 384 12.24 3.64 39.90
N LEU A 385 12.58 3.63 38.61
CA LEU A 385 13.85 3.12 38.09
C LEU A 385 15.08 3.94 38.59
N PRO A 386 16.15 3.28 39.07
CA PRO A 386 17.34 3.94 39.62
C PRO A 386 18.26 4.49 38.52
N ILE A 387 17.77 5.44 37.71
CA ILE A 387 18.56 6.12 36.69
C ILE A 387 19.60 7.03 37.36
N LYS A 388 20.88 6.79 37.07
CA LYS A 388 22.01 7.59 37.58
C LYS A 388 22.66 8.34 36.43
N VAL A 389 23.07 9.58 36.67
CA VAL A 389 23.80 10.39 35.70
C VAL A 389 25.00 11.04 36.40
N LYS A 390 26.14 11.10 35.72
CA LYS A 390 27.32 11.80 36.23
C LYS A 390 27.07 13.31 36.17
N VAL A 391 27.03 13.97 37.34
CA VAL A 391 26.93 15.42 37.45
C VAL A 391 28.16 16.04 36.81
N THR A 392 27.97 17.05 35.95
CA THR A 392 29.08 17.72 35.25
C THR A 392 29.07 19.20 35.63
N ALA A 393 30.14 19.66 36.26
CA ALA A 393 30.28 21.05 36.73
C ALA A 393 30.44 22.08 35.57
N ASP A 394 30.84 21.61 34.38
CA ASP A 394 31.09 22.40 33.16
C ASP A 394 29.86 22.43 32.22
N ALA A 395 28.66 22.70 32.74
CA ALA A 395 27.44 22.75 31.93
C ALA A 395 27.38 23.94 30.94
N GLU A 396 28.27 24.94 31.08
CA GLU A 396 28.35 26.15 30.24
C GLU A 396 29.24 26.01 28.99
N LYS A 397 29.93 24.87 28.77
CA LYS A 397 30.76 24.71 27.56
C LYS A 397 29.91 24.64 26.29
N GLN A 398 30.21 25.57 25.37
CA GLN A 398 29.81 25.62 23.95
C GLN A 398 29.43 24.23 23.41
N THR A 399 28.14 23.91 23.42
CA THR A 399 27.65 22.67 22.83
C THR A 399 27.71 22.79 21.31
N SER A 400 27.90 21.68 20.60
CA SER A 400 27.86 21.65 19.12
C SER A 400 26.61 22.37 18.55
N MET A 401 25.47 22.27 19.24
CA MET A 401 24.22 22.97 18.90
C MET A 401 24.31 24.50 19.02
N LEU A 402 25.03 25.03 20.01
CA LEU A 402 25.26 26.48 20.12
C LEU A 402 26.16 26.98 18.98
N ASN A 403 27.14 26.18 18.55
CA ASN A 403 27.98 26.53 17.41
C ASN A 403 27.17 26.55 16.11
N LEU A 404 26.32 25.54 15.90
CA LEU A 404 25.39 25.49 14.78
C LEU A 404 24.45 26.71 14.78
N ALA A 405 23.84 27.01 15.93
CA ALA A 405 22.96 28.18 16.09
C ALA A 405 23.69 29.49 15.74
N ASN A 406 24.91 29.68 16.25
CA ASN A 406 25.70 30.89 15.96
C ASN A 406 26.09 31.01 14.49
N TRP A 407 26.40 29.89 13.83
CA TRP A 407 26.68 29.88 12.39
C TRP A 407 25.44 30.26 11.58
N ILE A 408 24.27 29.69 11.93
CA ILE A 408 23.00 30.03 11.28
C ILE A 408 22.66 31.50 11.49
N ILE A 409 22.77 32.01 12.71
CA ILE A 409 22.52 33.43 13.03
C ILE A 409 23.45 34.33 12.21
N LYS A 410 24.74 34.00 12.10
CA LYS A 410 25.72 34.80 11.34
C LYS A 410 25.41 34.82 9.83
N HIS A 411 24.89 33.73 9.29
CA HIS A 411 24.66 33.57 7.84
C HIS A 411 23.18 33.53 7.44
N HIS A 412 22.26 33.94 8.32
CA HIS A 412 20.82 33.72 8.20
C HIS A 412 20.22 34.18 6.86
N SER A 413 20.63 35.34 6.33
CA SER A 413 20.12 35.83 5.04
C SER A 413 20.59 34.96 3.86
N LYS A 414 21.85 34.54 3.85
CA LYS A 414 22.39 33.67 2.79
C LYS A 414 21.73 32.30 2.83
N ILE A 415 21.60 31.72 4.03
CA ILE A 415 20.95 30.42 4.25
C ILE A 415 19.50 30.46 3.77
N LEU A 416 18.73 31.49 4.16
CA LEU A 416 17.34 31.61 3.76
C LEU A 416 17.19 31.58 2.23
N TRP A 417 17.93 32.42 1.51
CA TRP A 417 17.80 32.51 0.06
C TRP A 417 18.39 31.29 -0.67
N SER A 418 19.45 30.67 -0.15
CA SER A 418 19.95 29.41 -0.71
C SER A 418 18.93 28.29 -0.54
N THR A 419 18.28 28.18 0.63
CA THR A 419 17.25 27.17 0.85
C THR A 419 16.04 27.43 -0.05
N VAL A 420 15.59 28.68 -0.20
CA VAL A 420 14.51 29.03 -1.14
C VAL A 420 14.88 28.64 -2.58
N ALA A 421 16.11 28.86 -3.03
CA ALA A 421 16.54 28.46 -4.36
C ALA A 421 16.50 26.93 -4.56
N VAL A 422 16.95 26.16 -3.57
CA VAL A 422 16.88 24.68 -3.59
C VAL A 422 15.42 24.21 -3.60
N VAL A 423 14.55 24.83 -2.79
CA VAL A 423 13.12 24.52 -2.77
C VAL A 423 12.51 24.76 -4.15
N ILE A 424 12.73 25.92 -4.76
CA ILE A 424 12.21 26.23 -6.10
C ILE A 424 12.72 25.21 -7.14
N PHE A 425 14.01 24.86 -7.08
CA PHE A 425 14.59 23.88 -7.99
C PHE A 425 13.93 22.50 -7.89
N LEU A 426 13.76 21.96 -6.68
CA LEU A 426 13.14 20.64 -6.49
C LEU A 426 11.65 20.66 -6.80
N VAL A 427 10.92 21.71 -6.38
CA VAL A 427 9.49 21.86 -6.66
C VAL A 427 9.23 22.00 -8.17
N ALA A 428 10.16 22.60 -8.93
CA ALA A 428 10.05 22.68 -10.39
C ALA A 428 10.10 21.31 -11.09
N MET A 429 10.51 20.24 -10.40
CA MET A 429 10.53 18.88 -10.95
C MET A 429 9.17 18.15 -10.81
N LEU A 430 8.25 18.65 -9.98
CA LEU A 430 6.93 18.02 -9.76
C LEU A 430 6.12 17.71 -11.02
N PRO A 431 6.10 18.56 -12.08
CA PRO A 431 5.31 18.27 -13.29
C PRO A 431 5.75 17.01 -14.05
N ARG A 432 6.89 16.40 -13.69
CA ARG A 432 7.34 15.13 -14.28
C ARG A 432 6.64 13.91 -13.70
N LEU A 433 5.95 14.05 -12.56
CA LEU A 433 5.27 12.95 -11.91
C LEU A 433 4.06 12.48 -12.73
N THR A 434 4.00 11.19 -13.01
CA THR A 434 2.85 10.53 -13.62
C THR A 434 2.09 9.72 -12.56
N LEU A 435 0.76 9.66 -12.69
CA LEU A 435 -0.05 8.73 -11.89
C LEU A 435 -0.10 7.41 -12.64
N ASN A 436 0.47 6.37 -12.05
CA ASN A 436 0.48 5.03 -12.60
C ASN A 436 0.50 4.01 -11.47
N ASP A 437 -0.09 2.84 -11.72
CA ASP A 437 -0.04 1.71 -10.80
C ASP A 437 -0.04 0.40 -11.57
N ASN A 438 0.93 -0.45 -11.27
CA ASN A 438 0.97 -1.83 -11.74
C ASN A 438 0.85 -2.75 -10.53
N PHE A 439 -0.26 -3.49 -10.45
CA PHE A 439 -0.57 -4.31 -9.28
C PHE A 439 0.40 -5.48 -9.12
N VAL A 440 0.97 -6.01 -10.20
CA VAL A 440 1.97 -7.09 -10.11
C VAL A 440 3.26 -6.53 -9.52
N GLU A 441 3.57 -5.25 -9.77
CA GLU A 441 4.74 -4.59 -9.19
C GLU A 441 4.59 -4.30 -7.70
N TYR A 442 3.44 -4.63 -7.09
CA TYR A 442 3.30 -4.52 -5.65
C TYR A 442 4.22 -5.46 -4.89
N PHE A 443 4.79 -6.46 -5.55
CA PHE A 443 5.74 -7.39 -4.97
C PHE A 443 7.11 -7.18 -5.63
N ASP A 444 8.16 -7.11 -4.81
CA ASP A 444 9.53 -7.01 -5.27
C ASP A 444 9.97 -8.26 -6.06
N LYS A 445 10.94 -8.08 -6.95
CA LYS A 445 11.60 -9.21 -7.63
C LYS A 445 12.23 -10.15 -6.60
N GLY A 446 12.09 -11.45 -6.82
CA GLY A 446 12.44 -12.50 -5.86
C GLY A 446 11.26 -13.04 -5.06
N VAL A 447 10.11 -12.36 -5.06
CA VAL A 447 8.83 -12.97 -4.65
C VAL A 447 8.37 -13.88 -5.79
N GLU A 448 8.13 -15.16 -5.49
CA GLU A 448 7.80 -16.18 -6.52
C GLU A 448 6.65 -15.74 -7.43
N PHE A 449 5.57 -15.20 -6.87
CA PHE A 449 4.43 -14.68 -7.64
C PHE A 449 4.84 -13.56 -8.62
N ARG A 450 5.74 -12.64 -8.21
CA ARG A 450 6.22 -11.55 -9.08
C ARG A 450 7.01 -12.10 -10.25
N ASP A 451 8.01 -12.92 -9.97
CA ASP A 451 8.92 -13.43 -10.98
C ASP A 451 8.19 -14.34 -11.99
N ASP A 452 7.28 -15.18 -11.51
CA ASP A 452 6.47 -16.07 -12.36
C ASP A 452 5.44 -15.30 -13.20
N SER A 453 4.90 -14.19 -12.69
CA SER A 453 3.99 -13.30 -13.44
C SER A 453 4.73 -12.49 -14.50
N ASP A 454 5.92 -11.94 -14.19
CA ASP A 454 6.75 -11.21 -15.15
C ASP A 454 7.11 -12.11 -16.34
N PHE A 455 7.51 -13.36 -16.07
CA PHE A 455 7.76 -14.33 -17.14
C PHE A 455 6.52 -14.55 -18.02
N THR A 456 5.34 -14.65 -17.40
CA THR A 456 4.08 -14.90 -18.11
C THR A 456 3.72 -13.74 -19.04
N VAL A 457 3.86 -12.50 -18.58
CA VAL A 457 3.63 -11.29 -19.39
C VAL A 457 4.59 -11.24 -20.56
N ASP A 458 5.88 -11.44 -20.30
CA ASP A 458 6.93 -11.32 -21.32
C ASP A 458 6.88 -12.43 -22.38
N ASN A 459 6.33 -13.60 -22.06
CA ASN A 459 6.48 -14.81 -22.87
C ASN A 459 5.19 -15.51 -23.29
N LEU A 460 4.01 -15.17 -22.76
CA LEU A 460 2.77 -15.91 -23.10
C LEU A 460 1.60 -14.99 -23.48
N THR A 461 1.13 -14.20 -22.52
CA THR A 461 -0.12 -13.44 -22.63
C THR A 461 -0.06 -12.23 -21.72
N GLY A 462 -0.84 -11.21 -22.06
CA GLY A 462 -1.08 -10.09 -21.16
C GLY A 462 -1.81 -10.51 -19.89
N ILE A 463 -1.55 -9.77 -18.81
CA ILE A 463 -2.18 -9.94 -17.48
C ILE A 463 -3.37 -8.99 -17.27
N TYR A 464 -3.55 -8.01 -18.16
CA TYR A 464 -4.65 -7.06 -18.10
C TYR A 464 -5.79 -7.53 -18.98
N ASP A 465 -7.01 -7.26 -18.54
CA ASP A 465 -8.19 -7.64 -19.28
C ASP A 465 -9.34 -6.65 -19.08
N ILE A 466 -10.30 -6.67 -20.01
CA ILE A 466 -11.57 -5.94 -19.91
C ILE A 466 -12.67 -6.91 -20.30
N HIS A 467 -13.72 -6.96 -19.47
CA HIS A 467 -14.86 -7.82 -19.67
C HIS A 467 -16.07 -6.98 -20.02
N PHE A 468 -16.78 -7.39 -21.07
CA PHE A 468 -18.04 -6.79 -21.50
C PHE A 468 -19.13 -7.85 -21.42
N SER A 469 -20.22 -7.54 -20.71
CA SER A 469 -21.44 -8.34 -20.70
C SER A 469 -22.43 -7.76 -21.71
N LEU A 470 -22.59 -8.40 -22.86
CA LEU A 470 -23.43 -7.91 -23.95
C LEU A 470 -24.81 -8.55 -23.86
N GLY A 471 -25.83 -7.78 -23.49
CA GLY A 471 -27.23 -8.26 -23.45
C GLY A 471 -27.82 -8.44 -24.86
N ALA A 472 -28.67 -9.43 -25.04
CA ALA A 472 -29.39 -9.71 -26.29
C ALA A 472 -30.84 -9.17 -26.26
N GLY A 473 -31.28 -8.59 -25.15
CA GLY A 473 -32.60 -7.96 -24.98
C GLY A 473 -33.75 -8.94 -24.74
N GLU A 474 -33.55 -10.25 -24.94
CA GLU A 474 -34.54 -11.29 -24.70
C GLU A 474 -33.90 -12.61 -24.26
N SER A 475 -34.68 -13.50 -23.62
CA SER A 475 -34.23 -14.85 -23.26
C SER A 475 -33.93 -15.68 -24.52
N SER A 476 -32.85 -16.46 -24.48
CA SER A 476 -32.31 -17.17 -25.66
C SER A 476 -32.03 -16.25 -26.86
N GLY A 477 -31.84 -14.95 -26.61
CA GLY A 477 -31.56 -13.94 -27.63
C GLY A 477 -30.17 -14.08 -28.24
N ILE A 478 -29.23 -14.74 -27.54
CA ILE A 478 -27.87 -14.96 -28.08
C ILE A 478 -27.85 -15.79 -29.36
N ASN A 479 -28.93 -16.52 -29.65
CA ASN A 479 -29.08 -17.30 -30.87
C ASN A 479 -29.46 -16.44 -32.09
N ASN A 480 -29.85 -15.18 -31.89
CA ASN A 480 -30.26 -14.29 -32.98
C ASN A 480 -29.05 -13.95 -33.88
N PRO A 481 -29.10 -14.21 -35.20
CA PRO A 481 -28.02 -13.88 -36.13
C PRO A 481 -27.62 -12.41 -36.13
N GLU A 482 -28.57 -11.48 -35.92
CA GLU A 482 -28.27 -10.06 -35.85
C GLU A 482 -27.44 -9.71 -34.61
N TYR A 483 -27.81 -10.28 -33.44
CA TYR A 483 -27.04 -10.14 -32.21
C TYR A 483 -25.62 -10.70 -32.37
N MET A 484 -25.51 -11.94 -32.88
CA MET A 484 -24.23 -12.61 -33.10
C MET A 484 -23.32 -11.81 -34.04
N LYS A 485 -23.90 -11.24 -35.10
CA LYS A 485 -23.16 -10.37 -36.02
C LYS A 485 -22.62 -9.13 -35.30
N LYS A 486 -23.40 -8.49 -34.42
CA LYS A 486 -22.93 -7.33 -33.64
C LYS A 486 -21.82 -7.68 -32.66
N VAL A 487 -21.91 -8.84 -32.00
CA VAL A 487 -20.85 -9.35 -31.13
C VAL A 487 -19.58 -9.63 -31.95
N ASP A 488 -19.71 -10.20 -33.15
CA ASP A 488 -18.56 -10.51 -34.01
C ASP A 488 -17.92 -9.25 -34.60
N ASP A 489 -18.73 -8.30 -35.06
CA ASP A 489 -18.27 -6.97 -35.51
C ASP A 489 -17.47 -6.27 -34.38
N PHE A 490 -17.94 -6.37 -33.14
CA PHE A 490 -17.26 -5.82 -31.97
C PHE A 490 -15.93 -6.54 -31.69
N ALA A 491 -15.93 -7.87 -31.72
CA ALA A 491 -14.74 -8.68 -31.52
C ALA A 491 -13.68 -8.43 -32.60
N ILE A 492 -14.09 -8.28 -33.86
CA ILE A 492 -13.21 -7.91 -34.97
C ILE A 492 -12.63 -6.51 -34.75
N TRP A 493 -13.47 -5.53 -34.38
CA TRP A 493 -12.99 -4.18 -34.10
C TRP A 493 -11.98 -4.16 -32.94
N LEU A 494 -12.25 -4.87 -31.84
CA LEU A 494 -11.34 -5.01 -30.70
C LEU A 494 -9.98 -5.58 -31.13
N ARG A 495 -9.96 -6.61 -31.98
CA ARG A 495 -8.72 -7.22 -32.51
C ARG A 495 -7.88 -6.27 -33.36
N THR A 496 -8.47 -5.19 -33.88
CA THR A 496 -7.72 -4.17 -34.65
C THR A 496 -7.07 -3.10 -33.78
N GLN A 497 -7.38 -3.08 -32.47
CA GLN A 497 -6.79 -2.11 -31.55
C GLN A 497 -5.34 -2.53 -31.21
N PRO A 498 -4.38 -1.60 -31.20
CA PRO A 498 -2.96 -1.92 -31.00
C PRO A 498 -2.66 -2.49 -29.62
N GLU A 499 -3.48 -2.18 -28.61
CA GLU A 499 -3.29 -2.62 -27.22
C GLU A 499 -3.81 -4.04 -26.95
N VAL A 500 -4.59 -4.62 -27.88
CA VAL A 500 -5.33 -5.86 -27.67
C VAL A 500 -4.50 -7.07 -28.10
N VAL A 501 -4.23 -7.96 -27.15
CA VAL A 501 -3.45 -9.19 -27.35
C VAL A 501 -4.34 -10.35 -27.79
N ASN A 502 -5.51 -10.49 -27.17
CA ASN A 502 -6.48 -11.54 -27.45
C ASN A 502 -7.93 -11.05 -27.22
N VAL A 503 -8.88 -11.61 -27.98
CA VAL A 503 -10.32 -11.41 -27.75
C VAL A 503 -10.99 -12.77 -27.73
N ASN A 504 -11.55 -13.12 -26.58
CA ASN A 504 -12.38 -14.31 -26.37
C ASN A 504 -13.86 -13.93 -26.54
N ALA A 505 -14.46 -14.41 -27.63
CA ALA A 505 -15.86 -14.19 -27.94
C ALA A 505 -16.53 -15.52 -28.36
N LEU A 506 -17.78 -15.72 -27.92
CA LEU A 506 -18.55 -16.91 -28.24
C LEU A 506 -18.77 -17.08 -29.76
N THR A 507 -18.74 -15.98 -30.52
CA THR A 507 -18.89 -15.97 -31.98
C THR A 507 -17.85 -16.82 -32.70
N ASP A 508 -16.62 -16.93 -32.17
CA ASP A 508 -15.59 -17.78 -32.77
C ASP A 508 -15.92 -19.27 -32.63
N THR A 509 -16.54 -19.67 -31.51
CA THR A 509 -17.07 -21.02 -31.32
C THR A 509 -18.14 -21.35 -32.35
N PHE A 510 -19.08 -20.42 -32.62
CA PHE A 510 -20.11 -20.62 -33.63
C PHE A 510 -19.58 -20.69 -35.05
N LYS A 511 -18.62 -19.84 -35.43
CA LYS A 511 -17.94 -19.92 -36.74
C LYS A 511 -17.23 -21.26 -36.91
N ARG A 512 -16.57 -21.76 -35.86
CA ARG A 512 -15.91 -23.07 -35.84
C ARG A 512 -16.91 -24.21 -35.99
N LEU A 513 -18.01 -24.19 -35.22
CA LEU A 513 -19.09 -25.18 -35.32
C LEU A 513 -19.67 -25.23 -36.73
N ASN A 514 -19.95 -24.05 -37.32
CA ASN A 514 -20.50 -23.96 -38.66
C ASN A 514 -19.54 -24.54 -39.71
N LYS A 515 -18.24 -24.20 -39.64
CA LYS A 515 -17.21 -24.80 -40.49
C LYS A 515 -17.14 -26.31 -40.34
N SER A 516 -17.09 -26.81 -39.11
CA SER A 516 -16.98 -28.26 -38.86
C SER A 516 -18.18 -28.99 -39.46
N LEU A 517 -19.41 -28.48 -39.32
CA LEU A 517 -20.63 -29.10 -39.86
C LEU A 517 -20.77 -29.02 -41.38
N HIS A 518 -19.88 -28.29 -42.07
CA HIS A 518 -19.77 -28.24 -43.52
C HIS A 518 -18.43 -28.85 -43.98
N ASP A 519 -18.12 -30.04 -43.46
CA ASP A 519 -16.94 -30.84 -43.82
C ASP A 519 -15.59 -30.11 -43.68
N GLY A 520 -15.52 -29.13 -42.78
CA GLY A 520 -14.32 -28.34 -42.53
C GLY A 520 -13.99 -27.29 -43.60
N ASP A 521 -14.91 -26.99 -44.53
CA ASP A 521 -14.70 -25.99 -45.57
C ASP A 521 -14.53 -24.57 -44.99
N GLU A 522 -13.39 -23.95 -45.27
CA GLU A 522 -13.03 -22.60 -44.81
C GLU A 522 -14.06 -21.53 -45.22
N GLN A 523 -14.81 -21.73 -46.31
CA GLN A 523 -15.89 -20.81 -46.71
C GLN A 523 -17.03 -20.75 -45.70
N TRP A 524 -17.14 -21.77 -44.84
CA TRP A 524 -18.13 -21.87 -43.78
C TRP A 524 -17.61 -21.43 -42.41
N TYR A 525 -16.39 -20.86 -42.32
CA TYR A 525 -15.93 -20.12 -41.14
C TYR A 525 -16.63 -18.75 -41.05
N LYS A 526 -17.96 -18.78 -40.91
CA LYS A 526 -18.87 -17.65 -40.80
C LYS A 526 -19.98 -17.99 -39.81
N LEU A 527 -20.67 -16.98 -39.29
CA LEU A 527 -21.78 -17.19 -38.38
C LEU A 527 -22.95 -17.90 -39.10
N PRO A 528 -23.74 -18.72 -38.38
CA PRO A 528 -24.97 -19.29 -38.92
C PRO A 528 -25.99 -18.19 -39.25
N ASP A 529 -26.70 -18.35 -40.38
CA ASP A 529 -27.62 -17.34 -40.90
C ASP A 529 -29.03 -17.41 -40.27
N ASN A 530 -29.33 -18.44 -39.46
CA ASN A 530 -30.65 -18.70 -38.88
C ASN A 530 -30.57 -19.03 -37.38
N ARG A 531 -31.48 -18.42 -36.60
CA ARG A 531 -31.64 -18.61 -35.16
C ARG A 531 -31.79 -20.07 -34.74
N ASP A 532 -32.61 -20.86 -35.44
CA ASP A 532 -32.84 -22.26 -35.09
C ASP A 532 -31.56 -23.10 -35.26
N LEU A 533 -30.80 -22.80 -36.31
CA LEU A 533 -29.52 -23.45 -36.58
C LEU A 533 -28.49 -23.09 -35.50
N THR A 534 -28.40 -21.80 -35.13
CA THR A 534 -27.54 -21.35 -34.03
C THR A 534 -27.90 -22.05 -32.71
N ALA A 535 -29.19 -22.15 -32.39
CA ALA A 535 -29.66 -22.83 -31.18
C ALA A 535 -29.32 -24.33 -31.19
N GLN A 536 -29.46 -25.00 -32.34
CA GLN A 536 -29.06 -26.40 -32.50
C GLN A 536 -27.55 -26.59 -32.33
N TYR A 537 -26.74 -25.71 -32.92
CA TYR A 537 -25.28 -25.76 -32.80
C TYR A 537 -24.85 -25.58 -31.34
N LEU A 538 -25.44 -24.62 -30.64
CA LEU A 538 -25.18 -24.39 -29.23
C LEU A 538 -25.55 -25.61 -28.38
N LEU A 539 -26.73 -26.21 -28.61
CA LEU A 539 -27.19 -27.39 -27.88
C LEU A 539 -26.26 -28.59 -28.12
N LEU A 540 -25.92 -28.88 -29.38
CA LEU A 540 -25.01 -29.98 -29.74
C LEU A 540 -23.64 -29.79 -29.08
N TYR A 541 -23.13 -28.56 -29.10
CA TYR A 541 -21.87 -28.24 -28.45
C TYR A 541 -21.95 -28.43 -26.93
N GLU A 542 -22.96 -27.86 -26.26
CA GLU A 542 -23.17 -28.02 -24.81
C GLU A 542 -23.28 -29.49 -24.39
N MET A 543 -23.99 -30.33 -25.17
CA MET A 543 -24.13 -31.76 -24.89
C MET A 543 -22.83 -32.55 -25.09
N SER A 544 -21.91 -32.02 -25.88
CA SER A 544 -20.64 -32.67 -26.20
C SER A 544 -19.50 -32.25 -25.27
N LEU A 545 -19.69 -31.21 -24.46
CA LEU A 545 -18.67 -30.71 -23.54
C LEU A 545 -18.51 -31.65 -22.33
N PRO A 546 -17.26 -32.03 -21.99
CA PRO A 546 -16.97 -32.74 -20.74
C PRO A 546 -17.38 -31.95 -19.50
N LEU A 547 -17.50 -32.65 -18.36
CA LEU A 547 -17.79 -32.03 -17.07
C LEU A 547 -16.78 -30.91 -16.75
N GLY A 548 -17.31 -29.75 -16.34
CA GLY A 548 -16.53 -28.56 -15.98
C GLY A 548 -16.01 -27.73 -17.17
N LEU A 549 -16.27 -28.15 -18.41
CA LEU A 549 -16.00 -27.34 -19.62
C LEU A 549 -17.23 -26.61 -20.17
N ASP A 550 -18.31 -26.51 -19.39
CA ASP A 550 -19.55 -25.82 -19.74
C ASP A 550 -19.37 -24.33 -20.09
N LEU A 551 -20.42 -23.68 -20.57
CA LEU A 551 -20.35 -22.30 -21.07
C LEU A 551 -20.75 -21.23 -20.05
N ASN A 552 -20.95 -21.56 -18.77
CA ASN A 552 -21.41 -20.60 -17.75
C ASN A 552 -20.38 -19.48 -17.44
N ASN A 553 -19.18 -19.55 -18.02
CA ASN A 553 -18.18 -18.49 -17.99
C ASN A 553 -18.29 -17.50 -19.18
N GLN A 554 -19.08 -17.84 -20.21
CA GLN A 554 -19.26 -17.08 -21.45
C GLN A 554 -20.72 -16.68 -21.71
N ILE A 555 -21.68 -17.46 -21.21
CA ILE A 555 -23.12 -17.20 -21.34
C ILE A 555 -23.79 -17.26 -19.98
N ASN A 556 -24.89 -16.52 -19.84
CA ASN A 556 -25.75 -16.65 -18.67
C ASN A 556 -26.78 -17.78 -18.83
N VAL A 557 -27.38 -18.19 -17.72
CA VAL A 557 -28.26 -19.37 -17.64
C VAL A 557 -29.47 -19.31 -18.59
N ASP A 558 -30.09 -18.14 -18.74
CA ASP A 558 -31.25 -17.91 -19.61
C ASP A 558 -30.88 -17.57 -21.06
N LYS A 559 -29.58 -17.61 -21.40
CA LYS A 559 -29.04 -17.35 -22.73
C LYS A 559 -29.46 -15.98 -23.29
N SER A 560 -29.57 -14.98 -22.43
CA SER A 560 -29.89 -13.59 -22.79
C SER A 560 -28.68 -12.66 -22.86
N SER A 561 -27.48 -13.12 -22.50
CA SER A 561 -26.25 -12.32 -22.63
C SER A 561 -25.01 -13.18 -22.88
N THR A 562 -24.00 -12.57 -23.50
CA THR A 562 -22.67 -13.18 -23.68
C THR A 562 -21.57 -12.28 -23.11
N ARG A 563 -20.55 -12.91 -22.53
CA ARG A 563 -19.34 -12.26 -22.03
C ARG A 563 -18.28 -12.24 -23.13
N VAL A 564 -17.77 -11.05 -23.43
CA VAL A 564 -16.58 -10.85 -24.26
C VAL A 564 -15.43 -10.48 -23.35
N VAL A 565 -14.32 -11.22 -23.42
CA VAL A 565 -13.11 -10.95 -22.63
C VAL A 565 -12.00 -10.49 -23.57
N VAL A 566 -11.45 -9.32 -23.27
CA VAL A 566 -10.39 -8.68 -24.06
C VAL A 566 -9.13 -8.71 -23.21
N THR A 567 -8.11 -9.45 -23.63
CA THR A 567 -6.80 -9.47 -22.99
C THR A 567 -5.92 -8.40 -23.61
N LEU A 568 -5.24 -7.63 -22.78
CA LEU A 568 -4.47 -6.45 -23.14
C LEU A 568 -3.00 -6.63 -22.75
N ASP A 569 -2.12 -5.92 -23.45
CA ASP A 569 -0.73 -5.77 -23.03
C ASP A 569 -0.63 -4.91 -21.75
N ASP A 570 0.57 -4.69 -21.23
CA ASP A 570 0.77 -3.74 -20.13
C ASP A 570 0.42 -2.31 -20.59
N LEU A 571 -0.54 -1.68 -19.90
CA LEU A 571 -1.08 -0.37 -20.24
C LEU A 571 -1.03 0.58 -19.04
N SER A 572 -0.71 1.84 -19.30
CA SER A 572 -0.93 2.89 -18.30
C SER A 572 -2.42 3.06 -18.00
N THR A 573 -2.74 3.62 -16.83
CA THR A 573 -4.12 3.96 -16.45
C THR A 573 -4.82 4.84 -17.51
N ALA A 574 -4.08 5.72 -18.18
CA ALA A 574 -4.62 6.59 -19.22
C ALA A 574 -4.98 5.82 -20.50
N GLU A 575 -4.12 4.90 -20.95
CA GLU A 575 -4.35 4.06 -22.13
C GLU A 575 -5.51 3.09 -21.90
N MET A 576 -5.58 2.46 -20.73
CA MET A 576 -6.69 1.59 -20.37
C MET A 576 -8.03 2.33 -20.38
N LYS A 577 -8.05 3.57 -19.86
CA LYS A 577 -9.24 4.41 -19.87
C LYS A 577 -9.65 4.82 -21.30
N ASP A 578 -8.68 5.14 -22.14
CA ASP A 578 -8.92 5.49 -23.54
C ASP A 578 -9.52 4.31 -24.32
N LEU A 579 -8.93 3.12 -24.19
CA LEU A 579 -9.45 1.90 -24.83
C LEU A 579 -10.86 1.56 -24.37
N LYS A 580 -11.13 1.63 -23.05
CA LYS A 580 -12.47 1.44 -22.49
C LYS A 580 -13.48 2.39 -23.14
N GLN A 581 -13.15 3.68 -23.20
CA GLN A 581 -14.03 4.69 -23.77
C GLN A 581 -14.29 4.43 -25.26
N ARG A 582 -13.25 4.11 -26.03
CA ARG A 582 -13.39 3.74 -27.45
C ARG A 582 -14.32 2.54 -27.64
N ALA A 583 -14.18 1.52 -26.81
CA ALA A 583 -15.01 0.31 -26.89
C ALA A 583 -16.48 0.59 -26.56
N GLU A 584 -16.73 1.39 -25.51
CA GLU A 584 -18.08 1.80 -25.12
C GLU A 584 -18.74 2.71 -26.16
N ASP A 585 -17.98 3.66 -26.73
CA ASP A 585 -18.45 4.52 -27.80
C ASP A 585 -18.75 3.72 -29.09
N TRP A 586 -17.94 2.69 -29.38
CA TRP A 586 -18.21 1.78 -30.47
C TRP A 586 -19.54 1.05 -30.27
N LEU A 587 -19.79 0.51 -29.08
CA LEU A 587 -21.06 -0.16 -28.75
C LEU A 587 -22.24 0.82 -28.90
N ARG A 588 -22.12 2.04 -28.37
CA ARG A 588 -23.16 3.08 -28.47
C ARG A 588 -23.48 3.49 -29.90
N LYS A 589 -22.48 3.47 -30.80
CA LYS A 589 -22.64 3.87 -32.19
C LYS A 589 -23.14 2.74 -33.09
N ASN A 590 -22.77 1.49 -32.80
CA ASN A 590 -22.93 0.38 -33.74
C ASN A 590 -23.88 -0.73 -33.25
N ALA A 591 -24.24 -0.76 -31.97
CA ALA A 591 -25.10 -1.77 -31.36
C ALA A 591 -26.38 -1.15 -30.76
N PRO A 592 -27.45 -1.95 -30.56
CA PRO A 592 -28.66 -1.49 -29.88
C PRO A 592 -28.44 -1.26 -28.37
N GLU A 593 -29.33 -0.49 -27.73
CA GLU A 593 -29.16 -0.06 -26.32
C GLU A 593 -29.00 -1.22 -25.32
N HIS A 594 -29.66 -2.36 -25.56
CA HIS A 594 -29.55 -3.54 -24.69
C HIS A 594 -28.18 -4.24 -24.75
N MET A 595 -27.33 -3.90 -25.72
CA MET A 595 -25.93 -4.35 -25.80
C MET A 595 -24.95 -3.37 -25.16
N PHE A 596 -25.41 -2.20 -24.69
CA PHE A 596 -24.52 -1.25 -24.03
C PHE A 596 -23.98 -1.86 -22.75
N SER A 597 -22.66 -1.94 -22.67
CA SER A 597 -21.96 -2.61 -21.59
C SER A 597 -20.81 -1.74 -21.13
N GLU A 598 -20.64 -1.61 -19.82
CA GLU A 598 -19.48 -0.96 -19.24
C GLU A 598 -18.37 -2.00 -19.08
N GLY A 599 -17.19 -1.68 -19.62
CA GLY A 599 -16.02 -2.55 -19.47
C GLY A 599 -15.60 -2.60 -18.01
N THR A 600 -15.40 -3.81 -17.46
CA THR A 600 -14.94 -3.99 -16.08
C THR A 600 -13.95 -5.15 -15.95
N SER A 601 -13.06 -5.06 -14.97
CA SER A 601 -12.11 -6.10 -14.57
C SER A 601 -11.41 -5.73 -13.27
N ILE A 602 -10.73 -6.70 -12.66
CA ILE A 602 -9.88 -6.47 -11.48
C ILE A 602 -8.78 -5.43 -11.81
N THR A 603 -8.13 -5.58 -12.96
CA THR A 603 -7.01 -4.72 -13.37
C THR A 603 -7.45 -3.29 -13.66
N MET A 604 -8.66 -3.13 -14.20
CA MET A 604 -9.30 -1.84 -14.37
C MET A 604 -9.65 -1.18 -13.03
N MET A 605 -10.22 -1.92 -12.09
CA MET A 605 -10.51 -1.40 -10.76
C MET A 605 -9.25 -0.81 -10.10
N PHE A 606 -8.13 -1.56 -10.10
CA PHE A 606 -6.84 -1.10 -9.55
C PHE A 606 -6.23 0.09 -10.30
N SER A 607 -6.38 0.16 -11.63
CA SER A 607 -5.87 1.32 -12.39
C SER A 607 -6.66 2.60 -12.06
N PHE A 608 -7.98 2.52 -11.95
CA PHE A 608 -8.81 3.70 -11.74
C PHE A 608 -8.76 4.22 -10.30
N ILE A 609 -8.64 3.33 -9.31
CA ILE A 609 -8.58 3.72 -7.89
C ILE A 609 -7.38 4.62 -7.59
N THR A 610 -6.24 4.43 -8.26
CA THR A 610 -5.05 5.27 -8.03
C THR A 610 -5.34 6.75 -8.28
N SER A 611 -6.09 7.05 -9.36
CA SER A 611 -6.44 8.43 -9.72
C SER A 611 -7.45 9.08 -8.77
N THR A 612 -8.45 8.32 -8.30
CA THR A 612 -9.46 8.81 -7.36
C THR A 612 -8.87 8.93 -5.96
N ASN A 613 -8.07 7.94 -5.55
CA ASN A 613 -7.35 7.91 -4.29
C ASN A 613 -6.37 9.07 -4.15
N ALA A 614 -5.58 9.39 -5.19
CA ALA A 614 -4.68 10.54 -5.16
C ALA A 614 -5.43 11.86 -4.93
N LYS A 615 -6.60 12.05 -5.55
CA LYS A 615 -7.45 13.23 -5.30
C LYS A 615 -8.00 13.26 -3.88
N GLY A 616 -8.52 12.13 -3.39
CA GLY A 616 -9.01 11.98 -2.02
C GLY A 616 -7.94 12.31 -0.98
N LEU A 617 -6.74 11.76 -1.14
CA LEU A 617 -5.60 11.99 -0.24
C LEU A 617 -5.05 13.42 -0.31
N LEU A 618 -5.09 14.10 -1.47
CA LEU A 618 -4.77 15.53 -1.56
C LEU A 618 -5.76 16.37 -0.76
N ILE A 619 -7.07 16.07 -0.86
CA ILE A 619 -8.10 16.71 -0.04
C ILE A 619 -7.85 16.43 1.45
N GLY A 620 -7.58 15.17 1.80
CA GLY A 620 -7.21 14.76 3.16
C GLY A 620 -6.01 15.53 3.70
N THR A 621 -4.94 15.68 2.91
CA THR A 621 -3.74 16.45 3.26
C THR A 621 -4.09 17.92 3.54
N ILE A 622 -4.91 18.55 2.69
CA ILE A 622 -5.32 19.96 2.88
C ILE A 622 -6.16 20.13 4.14
N ILE A 623 -7.09 19.20 4.40
CA ILE A 623 -7.93 19.21 5.61
C ILE A 623 -7.08 19.00 6.87
N SER A 624 -6.19 18.01 6.87
CA SER A 624 -5.26 17.78 7.98
C SER A 624 -4.36 18.99 8.21
N LEU A 625 -3.84 19.62 7.14
CA LEU A 625 -3.04 20.84 7.24
C LEU A 625 -3.82 21.98 7.90
N PHE A 626 -5.09 22.16 7.53
CA PHE A 626 -5.97 23.15 8.15
C PHE A 626 -6.13 22.90 9.66
N PHE A 627 -6.46 21.67 10.06
CA PHE A 627 -6.65 21.33 11.48
C PHE A 627 -5.37 21.40 12.29
N ILE A 628 -4.24 20.91 11.76
CA ILE A 628 -2.93 21.03 12.38
C ILE A 628 -2.62 22.51 12.63
N THR A 629 -2.81 23.35 11.61
CA THR A 629 -2.56 24.79 11.71
C THR A 629 -3.46 25.45 12.75
N LEU A 630 -4.74 25.07 12.82
CA LEU A 630 -5.66 25.53 13.85
C LEU A 630 -5.17 25.18 15.25
N VAL A 631 -4.73 23.93 15.47
CA VAL A 631 -4.14 23.49 16.75
C VAL A 631 -2.91 24.34 17.09
N LEU A 632 -2.02 24.60 16.13
CA LEU A 632 -0.84 25.43 16.35
C LEU A 632 -1.17 26.88 16.69
N ILE A 633 -2.14 27.51 16.00
CA ILE A 633 -2.58 28.87 16.32
C ILE A 633 -3.08 28.95 17.76
N ILE A 634 -3.90 27.99 18.19
CA ILE A 634 -4.49 27.93 19.53
C ILE A 634 -3.39 27.76 20.58
N VAL A 635 -2.47 26.80 20.38
CA VAL A 635 -1.47 26.45 21.39
C VAL A 635 -0.34 27.48 21.44
N LEU A 636 0.17 27.92 20.30
CA LEU A 636 1.17 28.99 20.23
C LEU A 636 0.58 30.35 20.59
N ARG A 637 -0.76 30.46 20.70
CA ARG A 637 -1.52 31.69 20.96
C ARG A 637 -1.08 32.83 20.04
N SER A 638 -0.90 32.50 18.76
CA SER A 638 -0.44 33.47 17.77
C SER A 638 -0.75 33.00 16.36
N PHE A 639 -1.60 33.77 15.68
CA PHE A 639 -1.89 33.59 14.27
C PHE A 639 -0.61 33.68 13.41
N LYS A 640 0.26 34.65 13.70
CA LYS A 640 1.52 34.85 12.97
C LYS A 640 2.41 33.61 12.99
N TYR A 641 2.69 33.04 14.17
CA TYR A 641 3.57 31.87 14.26
C TYR A 641 2.89 30.58 13.79
N GLY A 642 1.56 30.45 13.96
CA GLY A 642 0.80 29.34 13.40
C GLY A 642 0.78 29.33 11.86
N MET A 643 0.67 30.50 11.22
CA MET A 643 0.82 30.61 9.76
C MET A 643 2.27 30.36 9.31
N LEU A 644 3.26 30.86 10.05
CA LEU A 644 4.66 30.65 9.71
C LEU A 644 5.08 29.17 9.79
N SER A 645 4.48 28.38 10.69
CA SER A 645 4.75 26.94 10.78
C SER A 645 4.24 26.13 9.59
N LEU A 646 3.35 26.68 8.74
CA LEU A 646 2.94 25.99 7.51
C LEU A 646 4.13 25.73 6.57
N LEU A 647 5.04 26.68 6.47
CA LEU A 647 6.17 26.61 5.55
C LEU A 647 7.11 25.43 5.86
N PRO A 648 7.66 25.29 7.07
CA PRO A 648 8.52 24.15 7.39
C PRO A 648 7.81 22.80 7.35
N ASN A 649 6.47 22.76 7.37
CA ASN A 649 5.71 21.51 7.28
C ASN A 649 5.40 21.10 5.82
N VAL A 650 5.10 22.07 4.93
CA VAL A 650 4.72 21.77 3.53
C VAL A 650 5.95 21.69 2.62
N ILE A 651 6.97 22.51 2.87
CA ILE A 651 8.18 22.56 2.02
C ILE A 651 8.89 21.20 1.92
N PRO A 652 9.14 20.46 3.01
CA PRO A 652 9.81 19.16 2.94
C PRO A 652 9.05 18.15 2.09
N ILE A 653 7.72 18.14 2.20
CA ILE A 653 6.83 17.25 1.43
C ILE A 653 6.98 17.56 -0.06
N ALA A 654 6.85 18.84 -0.44
CA ALA A 654 6.99 19.27 -1.84
C ALA A 654 8.39 18.97 -2.41
N MET A 655 9.45 19.17 -1.60
CA MET A 655 10.81 18.81 -1.99
C MET A 655 10.99 17.30 -2.14
N ALA A 656 10.38 16.49 -1.26
CA ALA A 656 10.45 15.04 -1.32
C ALA A 656 9.82 14.49 -2.60
N TYR A 657 8.62 14.96 -2.98
CA TYR A 657 8.02 14.62 -4.28
C TYR A 657 8.84 15.15 -5.47
N GLY A 658 9.50 16.31 -5.32
CA GLY A 658 10.45 16.81 -6.30
C GLY A 658 11.62 15.86 -6.53
N ILE A 659 12.19 15.28 -5.47
CA ILE A 659 13.22 14.24 -5.57
C ILE A 659 12.62 12.94 -6.13
N TRP A 660 11.42 12.56 -5.68
CA TRP A 660 10.72 11.35 -6.15
C TRP A 660 10.52 11.34 -7.66
N SER A 661 10.24 12.50 -8.25
CA SER A 661 10.12 12.65 -9.71
C SER A 661 11.39 12.33 -10.51
N ILE A 662 12.55 12.30 -9.83
CA ILE A 662 13.85 11.94 -10.42
C ILE A 662 14.19 10.47 -10.14
N VAL A 663 13.78 9.95 -8.98
CA VAL A 663 14.11 8.59 -8.52
C VAL A 663 13.21 7.54 -9.17
N ASP A 664 11.90 7.77 -9.16
CA ASP A 664 10.87 6.79 -9.58
C ASP A 664 10.01 7.35 -10.71
N GLY A 665 9.62 8.63 -10.63
CA GLY A 665 8.83 9.30 -11.67
C GLY A 665 7.33 9.00 -11.60
N GLU A 666 6.92 7.94 -10.91
CA GLU A 666 5.53 7.53 -10.79
C GLU A 666 4.98 7.75 -9.37
N VAL A 667 3.67 8.00 -9.28
CA VAL A 667 2.94 8.10 -8.02
C VAL A 667 1.77 7.14 -8.07
N GLY A 668 1.98 5.95 -7.52
CA GLY A 668 0.94 4.95 -7.29
C GLY A 668 0.19 5.15 -5.97
N LEU A 669 -0.57 4.12 -5.59
CA LEU A 669 -1.44 4.11 -4.40
C LEU A 669 -0.70 4.51 -3.11
N ALA A 670 0.49 3.95 -2.88
CA ALA A 670 1.30 4.19 -1.69
C ALA A 670 1.91 5.57 -1.67
N ALA A 671 2.61 5.97 -2.74
CA ALA A 671 3.26 7.26 -2.83
C ALA A 671 2.27 8.41 -2.64
N ALA A 672 1.00 8.27 -3.08
CA ALA A 672 -0.05 9.25 -2.84
C ALA A 672 -0.38 9.46 -1.34
N THR A 673 -0.21 8.44 -0.50
CA THR A 673 -0.54 8.52 0.95
C THR A 673 0.52 9.27 1.75
N VAL A 674 1.75 9.33 1.22
CA VAL A 674 2.92 9.83 1.95
C VAL A 674 2.78 11.31 2.28
N ALA A 675 2.17 12.13 1.43
CA ALA A 675 1.88 13.53 1.74
C ALA A 675 1.09 13.68 3.05
N THR A 676 0.02 12.89 3.20
CA THR A 676 -0.84 12.90 4.39
C THR A 676 -0.12 12.38 5.63
N ILE A 677 0.59 11.26 5.50
CA ILE A 677 1.33 10.63 6.60
C ILE A 677 2.44 11.54 7.10
N THR A 678 3.32 11.98 6.20
CA THR A 678 4.49 12.80 6.55
C THR A 678 4.09 14.13 7.15
N LEU A 679 2.98 14.73 6.71
CA LEU A 679 2.48 15.95 7.32
C LEU A 679 2.21 15.80 8.81
N GLY A 680 1.68 14.65 9.26
CA GLY A 680 1.50 14.37 10.69
C GLY A 680 2.83 14.26 11.44
N ILE A 681 3.84 13.67 10.80
CA ILE A 681 5.14 13.35 11.41
C ILE A 681 6.05 14.58 11.52
N VAL A 682 6.19 15.37 10.45
CA VAL A 682 7.20 16.45 10.37
C VAL A 682 6.83 17.68 11.19
N VAL A 683 5.56 17.82 11.58
CA VAL A 683 5.10 18.93 12.43
C VAL A 683 5.77 18.90 13.81
N ASP A 684 6.18 17.73 14.30
CA ASP A 684 6.77 17.53 15.62
C ASP A 684 7.97 18.46 15.88
N ASP A 685 8.94 18.46 14.96
CA ASP A 685 10.18 19.21 15.10
C ASP A 685 9.92 20.73 15.13
N THR A 686 9.07 21.21 14.22
CA THR A 686 8.63 22.60 14.16
C THR A 686 7.94 23.03 15.46
N VAL A 687 7.06 22.20 16.02
CA VAL A 687 6.33 22.49 17.27
C VAL A 687 7.28 22.60 18.45
N HIS A 688 8.17 21.62 18.61
CA HIS A 688 9.16 21.64 19.69
C HIS A 688 10.09 22.85 19.58
N PHE A 689 10.56 23.18 18.37
CA PHE A 689 11.42 24.34 18.14
C PHE A 689 10.69 25.67 18.44
N LEU A 690 9.51 25.89 17.86
CA LEU A 690 8.73 27.11 18.06
C LEU A 690 8.26 27.28 19.50
N ALA A 691 7.90 26.20 20.20
CA ALA A 691 7.53 26.25 21.60
C ALA A 691 8.67 26.78 22.46
N LYS A 692 9.92 26.30 22.25
CA LYS A 692 11.09 26.82 23.00
C LYS A 692 11.48 28.24 22.56
N TYR A 693 11.43 28.54 21.27
CA TYR A 693 11.68 29.90 20.75
C TYR A 693 10.72 30.92 21.38
N LEU A 694 9.41 30.65 21.36
CA LEU A 694 8.41 31.54 21.93
C LEU A 694 8.52 31.64 23.45
N ARG A 695 8.94 30.57 24.12
CA ARG A 695 9.23 30.60 25.54
C ARG A 695 10.37 31.57 25.86
N ALA A 696 11.49 31.50 25.14
CA ALA A 696 12.58 32.45 25.30
C ALA A 696 12.13 33.91 25.04
N ARG A 697 11.35 34.13 24.00
CA ARG A 697 10.81 35.47 23.66
C ARG A 697 9.86 36.01 24.74
N ARG A 698 8.91 35.19 25.19
CA ARG A 698 7.79 35.63 26.06
C ARG A 698 8.09 35.55 27.55
N GLU A 699 8.82 34.54 27.99
CA GLU A 699 9.11 34.32 29.41
C GLU A 699 10.43 34.94 29.83
N GLN A 700 11.48 34.82 29.00
CA GLN A 700 12.81 35.33 29.33
C GLN A 700 13.09 36.72 28.74
N GLY A 701 12.20 37.22 27.87
CA GLY A 701 12.34 38.54 27.24
C GLY A 701 13.52 38.63 26.26
N LEU A 702 14.04 37.49 25.80
CA LEU A 702 15.24 37.44 24.95
C LEU A 702 14.96 37.98 23.54
N GLY A 703 16.01 38.50 22.89
CA GLY A 703 16.01 38.88 21.48
C GLY A 703 15.77 37.69 20.54
N SER A 704 15.50 37.93 19.25
CA SER A 704 15.28 36.83 18.29
C SER A 704 16.51 35.92 18.17
N HIS A 705 17.72 36.49 18.12
CA HIS A 705 18.97 35.73 18.08
C HIS A 705 19.15 34.83 19.31
N ASP A 706 18.96 35.38 20.51
CA ASP A 706 19.11 34.61 21.76
C ASP A 706 17.99 33.58 21.94
N ALA A 707 16.78 33.86 21.45
CA ALA A 707 15.70 32.89 21.43
C ALA A 707 15.99 31.71 20.50
N VAL A 708 16.65 31.94 19.35
CA VAL A 708 17.14 30.87 18.48
C VAL A 708 18.22 30.04 19.19
N ARG A 709 19.20 30.68 19.84
CA ARG A 709 20.22 29.96 20.65
C ARG A 709 19.58 29.10 21.73
N TYR A 710 18.58 29.65 22.42
CA TYR A 710 17.83 28.93 23.45
C TYR A 710 17.11 27.71 22.88
N ALA A 711 16.40 27.85 21.75
CA ALA A 711 15.74 26.73 21.09
C ALA A 711 16.73 25.62 20.71
N PHE A 712 17.83 25.95 20.01
CA PHE A 712 18.85 24.97 19.62
C PHE A 712 19.49 24.25 20.82
N SER A 713 19.85 25.01 21.87
CA SER A 713 20.47 24.43 23.07
C SER A 713 19.52 23.55 23.89
N THR A 714 18.21 23.78 23.78
CA THR A 714 17.20 23.06 24.56
C THR A 714 16.67 21.83 23.81
N VAL A 715 16.32 21.95 22.53
CA VAL A 715 15.67 20.85 21.78
C VAL A 715 16.51 20.27 20.65
N GLY A 716 17.54 20.96 20.15
CA GLY A 716 18.26 20.54 18.94
C GLY A 716 18.82 19.11 18.98
N LYS A 717 19.32 18.65 20.14
CA LYS A 717 19.78 17.26 20.30
C LYS A 717 18.63 16.24 20.26
N ALA A 718 17.48 16.61 20.80
CA ALA A 718 16.30 15.75 20.77
C ALA A 718 15.77 15.64 19.33
N LEU A 719 15.69 16.76 18.59
CA LEU A 719 15.24 16.80 17.19
C LEU A 719 16.11 15.91 16.27
N ILE A 720 17.45 15.96 16.41
CA ILE A 720 18.31 15.02 15.65
C ILE A 720 18.04 13.56 16.05
N ALA A 721 17.86 13.29 17.34
CA ALA A 721 17.63 11.93 17.82
C ALA A 721 16.30 11.36 17.31
N THR A 722 15.21 12.14 17.39
CA THR A 722 13.89 11.74 16.90
C THR A 722 13.91 11.56 15.38
N SER A 723 14.44 12.54 14.63
CA SER A 723 14.59 12.44 13.18
C SER A 723 15.43 11.22 12.75
N LEU A 724 16.52 10.91 13.45
CA LEU A 724 17.34 9.72 13.17
C LEU A 724 16.55 8.43 13.40
N ILE A 725 15.81 8.34 14.51
CA ILE A 725 15.02 7.15 14.85
C ILE A 725 13.87 6.94 13.87
N LEU A 726 13.13 8.02 13.56
CA LEU A 726 12.06 7.99 12.58
C LEU A 726 12.60 7.58 11.21
N SER A 727 13.66 8.23 10.74
CA SER A 727 14.29 7.89 9.45
C SER A 727 14.78 6.43 9.43
N SER A 728 15.45 5.96 10.48
CA SER A 728 15.90 4.56 10.55
C SER A 728 14.73 3.57 10.55
N GLY A 729 13.62 3.88 11.22
CA GLY A 729 12.44 3.03 11.20
C GLY A 729 11.75 2.97 9.84
N PHE A 730 11.60 4.11 9.16
CA PHE A 730 11.06 4.14 7.80
C PHE A 730 12.03 3.55 6.75
N ILE A 731 13.35 3.60 6.97
CA ILE A 731 14.33 2.85 6.16
C ILE A 731 14.12 1.34 6.30
N ILE A 732 13.81 0.85 7.50
CA ILE A 732 13.51 -0.57 7.70
C ILE A 732 12.20 -0.94 7.01
N LEU A 733 11.17 -0.09 7.10
CA LEU A 733 9.94 -0.27 6.32
C LEU A 733 10.21 -0.25 4.81
N ALA A 734 11.17 0.56 4.35
CA ALA A 734 11.64 0.59 2.96
C ALA A 734 12.28 -0.73 2.47
N GLN A 735 12.51 -1.70 3.36
CA GLN A 735 13.00 -3.04 3.00
C GLN A 735 11.87 -4.07 2.86
N SER A 736 10.60 -3.67 2.99
CA SER A 736 9.47 -4.55 2.75
C SER A 736 9.46 -5.05 1.31
N THR A 737 9.17 -6.34 1.13
CA THR A 737 8.96 -6.95 -0.19
C THR A 737 7.67 -6.48 -0.86
N PHE A 738 6.84 -5.72 -0.15
CA PHE A 738 5.63 -5.11 -0.66
C PHE A 738 5.90 -3.65 -1.05
N LYS A 739 5.86 -3.33 -2.34
CA LYS A 739 6.21 -2.02 -2.92
C LYS A 739 5.46 -0.87 -2.24
N LEU A 740 4.20 -1.06 -1.84
CA LEU A 740 3.45 0.00 -1.15
C LEU A 740 4.11 0.39 0.18
N ASN A 741 4.50 -0.59 0.99
CA ASN A 741 5.21 -0.35 2.26
C ASN A 741 6.61 0.21 1.99
N SER A 742 7.30 -0.33 0.97
CA SER A 742 8.65 0.09 0.61
C SER A 742 8.71 1.55 0.14
N GLN A 743 7.81 1.95 -0.76
CA GLN A 743 7.69 3.32 -1.25
C GLN A 743 7.28 4.29 -0.14
N MET A 744 6.34 3.90 0.72
CA MET A 744 5.99 4.67 1.91
C MET A 744 7.20 4.89 2.82
N GLY A 745 7.99 3.85 3.07
CA GLY A 745 9.25 3.92 3.82
C GLY A 745 10.28 4.87 3.21
N SER A 746 10.53 4.72 1.91
CA SER A 746 11.53 5.48 1.17
C SER A 746 11.18 6.97 1.11
N LEU A 747 9.97 7.30 0.66
CA LEU A 747 9.55 8.69 0.49
C LEU A 747 9.34 9.40 1.84
N THR A 748 8.89 8.69 2.88
CA THR A 748 8.78 9.24 4.24
C THR A 748 10.16 9.54 4.83
N THR A 749 11.14 8.65 4.64
CA THR A 749 12.53 8.88 5.03
C THR A 749 13.09 10.15 4.39
N ILE A 750 12.94 10.31 3.07
CA ILE A 750 13.37 11.51 2.34
C ILE A 750 12.73 12.75 2.97
N THR A 751 11.43 12.69 3.24
CA THR A 751 10.67 13.81 3.81
C THR A 751 11.14 14.17 5.21
N ILE A 752 11.39 13.21 6.10
CA ILE A 752 11.89 13.46 7.47
C ILE A 752 13.28 14.11 7.44
N VAL A 753 14.19 13.61 6.61
CA VAL A 753 15.54 14.18 6.47
C VAL A 753 15.49 15.62 5.98
N LEU A 754 14.63 15.89 4.99
CA LEU A 754 14.41 17.25 4.49
C LEU A 754 13.73 18.14 5.53
N ALA A 755 12.79 17.61 6.31
CA ALA A 755 12.11 18.35 7.38
C ALA A 755 13.10 18.83 8.44
N LEU A 756 13.98 17.95 8.92
CA LEU A 756 15.04 18.33 9.84
C LEU A 756 15.94 19.44 9.26
N ALA A 757 16.30 19.32 7.97
CA ALA A 757 17.13 20.33 7.30
C ALA A 757 16.40 21.69 7.20
N ILE A 758 15.11 21.68 6.88
CA ILE A 758 14.28 22.89 6.82
C ILE A 758 14.09 23.50 8.21
N ASP A 759 13.87 22.70 9.25
CA ASP A 759 13.72 23.18 10.62
C ASP A 759 15.01 23.73 11.23
N PHE A 760 16.18 23.24 10.79
CA PHE A 760 17.45 23.76 11.27
C PHE A 760 17.96 24.94 10.46
N LEU A 761 17.71 24.99 9.15
CA LEU A 761 18.30 26.00 8.28
C LEU A 761 17.29 27.11 7.95
N PHE A 762 16.10 26.74 7.48
CA PHE A 762 15.12 27.68 6.98
C PHE A 762 14.32 28.34 8.10
N LEU A 763 13.76 27.56 9.03
CA LEU A 763 12.89 28.08 10.09
C LEU A 763 13.57 29.16 10.96
N PRO A 764 14.81 28.98 11.48
CA PRO A 764 15.43 29.99 12.33
C PRO A 764 15.79 31.25 11.54
N ALA A 765 16.25 31.09 10.30
CA ALA A 765 16.56 32.20 9.42
C ALA A 765 15.32 33.04 9.06
N LEU A 766 14.18 32.36 8.83
CA LEU A 766 12.89 32.99 8.60
C LEU A 766 12.42 33.75 9.84
N LEU A 767 12.50 33.15 11.03
CA LEU A 767 12.12 33.80 12.30
C LEU A 767 12.93 35.08 12.54
N ILE A 768 14.25 35.06 12.32
CA ILE A 768 15.12 36.23 12.47
C ILE A 768 14.71 37.34 11.48
N LYS A 769 14.45 36.99 10.22
CA LYS A 769 14.06 37.97 9.18
C LYS A 769 12.70 38.60 9.45
N VAL A 770 11.71 37.79 9.84
CA VAL A 770 10.32 38.21 10.10
C VAL A 770 10.17 39.02 11.39
N GLU A 771 11.13 38.93 12.30
CA GLU A 771 11.16 39.68 13.56
C GLU A 771 12.05 40.94 13.51
N GLY A 772 12.70 41.22 12.37
CA GLY A 772 13.80 42.17 12.19
C GLY A 772 13.85 43.41 13.11
N LYS A 773 15.04 43.68 13.66
CA LYS A 773 15.50 44.90 14.38
C LYS A 773 14.51 45.63 15.31
N LYS A 774 13.52 44.96 15.93
CA LYS A 774 12.86 45.55 17.11
C LYS A 774 13.84 45.54 18.29
N ALA A 775 14.48 46.69 18.49
CA ALA A 775 15.46 47.06 19.51
C ALA A 775 15.80 45.92 20.50
N GLU A 776 16.97 45.31 20.31
CA GLU A 776 17.64 44.53 21.34
C GLU A 776 17.76 45.44 22.58
N LYS A 777 16.87 45.25 23.56
CA LYS A 777 17.14 45.77 24.89
C LYS A 777 18.28 44.92 25.41
N THR A 778 19.50 45.46 25.31
CA THR A 778 20.69 44.91 25.95
C THR A 778 20.32 44.56 27.39
N PRO A 779 20.50 43.30 27.84
CA PRO A 779 20.37 42.99 29.24
C PRO A 779 21.42 43.81 29.99
N SER A 780 21.01 44.75 30.83
CA SER A 780 21.92 45.46 31.72
C SER A 780 22.63 44.42 32.59
N THR A 781 23.95 44.36 32.47
CA THR A 781 24.86 43.37 33.07
C THR A 781 25.00 43.50 34.60
N GLN A 782 23.93 43.86 35.33
CA GLN A 782 24.04 44.28 36.74
C GLN A 782 23.07 43.61 37.72
N THR A 783 22.35 42.53 37.39
CA THR A 783 21.35 41.98 38.36
C THR A 783 21.29 40.45 38.48
N VAL A 784 22.41 39.75 38.30
CA VAL A 784 22.48 38.29 38.56
C VAL A 784 23.48 37.90 39.65
N LEU A 785 24.23 38.85 40.23
CA LEU A 785 25.25 38.54 41.26
C LEU A 785 24.89 38.94 42.71
N GLN A 786 23.66 39.37 43.02
CA GLN A 786 23.27 39.72 44.40
C GLN A 786 21.93 39.11 44.82
N THR A 787 21.83 37.78 44.86
CA THR A 787 20.84 37.06 45.68
C THR A 787 21.38 35.72 46.21
N LYS A 788 22.69 35.66 46.49
CA LYS A 788 23.31 34.60 47.29
C LYS A 788 24.07 35.22 48.47
N SER A 789 23.36 35.99 49.30
CA SER A 789 23.75 36.31 50.68
C SER A 789 22.63 37.14 51.34
N ALA A 790 21.58 36.46 51.79
CA ALA A 790 20.73 36.82 52.93
C ALA A 790 19.81 35.63 53.23
#